data_AF-A0A6L9YHS2-F1
#
_entry.id   AF-A0A6L9YHS2-F1
#
_cell.length_a   1.000
_cell.length_b   1.000
_cell.length_c   1.000
_cell.angle_alpha   90.00
_cell.angle_beta   90.00
_cell.angle_gamma   90.00
#
_symmetry.space_group_name_H-M   'P 1'
#
loop_
_entity.id
_entity.type
_entity.pdbx_description
1 polymer ?
#
loop_
_entity_poly.entity_id
_entity_poly.type
_entity_poly.pdbx_seq_one_letter_code
_entity_poly.pdbx_strand_id
1 'polypeptide(L)'
;MKNIINLLSILGIVAAPCTVAHLYFQETPASQVTEAFPLNQTRFVDFRVDEDSLERLTEREQMDQLRDWLLFTVASNQGLSTSELNQSLYDLPSVRYGYMKPVSNFEYGQTRSLYIGNGQVIALLPKDRSQQERMDDLAHIMDKHRKNTGKIPTTVKVFDYEINREKQLGILSKREVMEAQTLFTEEHGYYEAKIKSLDDLKQFMSQVNDVTFAQVKGSVLILGGRKILSRKYQGIRIEDVAAIWQSEKKIQTQLSKFEARWREKSRSILLSEYEKAKQEAAAEWKKLKLVNASGFSLDPGYDYRSLENFLSRIEPVLQTLILKDASAITKQDIEKAKLGLAKDDVVPYLVLADKLTKSDNPRILVIGELASVAETKYRYQAARYDGELQGTEVGMVLFYTDLLAKLWALDYLSTTPEDKILDFKALTKVKISSIYQQEERKLPSTRLWFGIQDKGFQVADQGKSMLFARNATRIYAASSNPLQPGVETSPSASSEAFLGWWNDHYEEVARYEPEYERLNEIMKWSLLIGWLNESDHGDLLDFLQGVQVKRDNWFPNWVRENSDRLKFQNWSQVGFYERGYKGSKTEAMPVLISEAFQKFGEIRYLSGGVSLAGKDIFKGRAILPKTSKAKQLALRSDVDYSTFNLIDDSLNFKTLNGTNYQLKTSKQNLSLVTAKAKQGTKFRSPDAKLKNQAFSRTVSQYSSRIEIDTSVGKTELGSFSVNKTQNSFTVGFKGRDIDAGHSLGLRLSRSKGSWEQALKEMPDVQVAFKSRRQPPHYIVQMSDSKKWLKITPEPRAATGGGGSKPPKPPKDWDIFVGDLGDDSRHLGMSWLDDQQIKQQQAAGNLEKIKQFVDDDFPKDPKVEEFGKKLQNGRYPQVAVEIADDPVQFLLLKKKHSQVKLNKIDRLLMQGKNAKAAQLIDELIQVYGPEPDLIMRKALIKLRQVNLNVKQIFPDASAKPTNFFDEINRILERDHGKFSRVETDTAFYYVQDDPGLNNLNWNAPLDESLPSGSGARVYQLLPGEIGEVKLHLSGLGDTSASAHPSTQFRGSNPNNALRNAVSTDNNECKESTEEESIKNACPQQKPTYVVIMPENT
;
A
#
# COMPACT_ATOMS: atom_id res chain seq x y z
N MET A 1 71.64 38.62 13.38
CA MET A 1 70.31 38.48 14.02
C MET A 1 69.15 38.78 13.07
N LYS A 2 69.10 39.93 12.38
CA LYS A 2 67.98 40.29 11.47
C LYS A 2 67.69 39.25 10.36
N ASN A 3 68.73 38.66 9.77
CA ASN A 3 68.55 37.65 8.72
C ASN A 3 68.05 36.30 9.25
N ILE A 4 68.33 35.98 10.52
CA ILE A 4 67.84 34.74 11.17
C ILE A 4 66.36 34.90 11.53
N ILE A 5 65.97 36.08 12.01
CA ILE A 5 64.56 36.38 12.29
C ILE A 5 63.72 36.33 11.02
N ASN A 6 64.20 36.91 9.92
CA ASN A 6 63.47 36.85 8.63
C ASN A 6 63.36 35.42 8.07
N LEU A 7 64.40 34.59 8.23
CA LEU A 7 64.34 33.19 7.79
C LEU A 7 63.32 32.37 8.61
N LEU A 8 63.28 32.60 9.93
CA LEU A 8 62.33 31.93 10.83
C LEU A 8 60.88 32.40 10.60
N SER A 9 60.67 33.68 10.28
CA SER A 9 59.34 34.21 9.95
C SER A 9 58.79 33.62 8.64
N ILE A 10 59.65 33.45 7.62
CA ILE A 10 59.23 32.83 6.35
C ILE A 10 58.95 31.34 6.54
N LEU A 11 59.78 30.63 7.31
CA LEU A 11 59.53 29.23 7.67
C LEU A 11 58.23 29.07 8.46
N GLY A 12 57.90 29.99 9.37
CA GLY A 12 56.62 30.00 10.08
C GLY A 12 55.41 30.23 9.16
N ILE A 13 55.52 31.12 8.17
CA ILE A 13 54.44 31.43 7.22
C ILE A 13 54.17 30.28 6.25
N VAL A 14 55.19 29.46 5.92
CA VAL A 14 55.01 28.30 5.04
C VAL A 14 54.62 27.04 5.83
N ALA A 15 55.22 26.82 7.01
CA ALA A 15 54.94 25.64 7.81
C ALA A 15 53.53 25.66 8.40
N ALA A 16 53.05 26.82 8.90
CA ALA A 16 51.73 26.94 9.52
C ALA A 16 50.57 26.49 8.63
N PRO A 17 50.41 26.96 7.37
CA PRO A 17 49.35 26.47 6.49
C PRO A 17 49.54 25.01 6.07
N CYS A 18 50.78 24.50 5.97
CA CYS A 18 51.01 23.08 5.71
C CYS A 18 50.61 22.19 6.89
N THR A 19 50.84 22.60 8.15
CA THR A 19 50.35 21.89 9.34
C THR A 19 48.84 22.01 9.52
N VAL A 20 48.25 23.17 9.22
CA VAL A 20 46.78 23.33 9.25
C VAL A 20 46.13 22.52 8.13
N ALA A 21 46.71 22.48 6.93
CA ALA A 21 46.25 21.61 5.86
C ALA A 21 46.43 20.12 6.22
N HIS A 22 47.56 19.72 6.82
CA HIS A 22 47.78 18.34 7.24
C HIS A 22 46.83 17.91 8.37
N LEU A 23 46.48 18.82 9.29
CA LEU A 23 45.47 18.57 10.34
C LEU A 23 44.03 18.58 9.79
N TYR A 24 43.74 19.35 8.73
CA TYR A 24 42.44 19.30 8.03
C TYR A 24 42.32 18.12 7.06
N PHE A 25 43.44 17.55 6.59
CA PHE A 25 43.51 16.39 5.70
C PHE A 25 43.88 15.09 6.41
N GLN A 26 43.96 15.07 7.75
CA GLN A 26 43.84 13.81 8.47
C GLN A 26 42.43 13.29 8.21
N GLU A 27 42.33 12.36 7.28
CA GLU A 27 41.14 11.55 7.08
C GLU A 27 40.70 11.08 8.47
N THR A 28 39.55 11.58 8.95
CA THR A 28 38.87 11.00 10.11
C THR A 28 38.93 9.50 9.91
N PRO A 29 39.56 8.73 10.83
CA PRO A 29 39.66 7.29 10.67
C PRO A 29 38.25 6.81 10.38
N ALA A 30 38.04 6.23 9.19
CA ALA A 30 36.73 5.78 8.77
C ALA A 30 36.21 4.88 9.88
N SER A 31 35.31 5.43 10.73
CA SER A 31 34.71 4.70 11.83
C SER A 31 34.24 3.40 11.22
N GLN A 32 34.84 2.27 11.64
CA GLN A 32 34.56 0.97 11.06
C GLN A 32 33.05 0.77 11.09
N VAL A 33 32.39 1.04 9.96
CA VAL A 33 30.95 0.90 9.85
C VAL A 33 30.72 -0.59 9.86
N THR A 34 30.47 -1.15 11.04
CA THR A 34 30.05 -2.54 11.19
C THR A 34 28.88 -2.76 10.25
N GLU A 35 29.13 -3.54 9.22
CA GLU A 35 28.16 -3.85 8.16
C GLU A 35 26.93 -4.48 8.82
N ALA A 36 25.76 -3.85 8.73
CA ALA A 36 24.61 -4.34 9.52
C ALA A 36 24.12 -5.71 9.05
N PHE A 37 24.41 -6.07 7.80
CA PHE A 37 24.17 -7.38 7.24
C PHE A 37 25.49 -8.02 6.79
N PRO A 38 26.20 -8.72 7.70
CA PRO A 38 27.36 -9.48 7.32
C PRO A 38 26.98 -10.61 6.35
N LEU A 39 27.90 -10.96 5.46
CA LEU A 39 27.68 -11.99 4.46
C LEU A 39 27.32 -13.34 5.11
N ASN A 40 26.26 -13.97 4.62
CA ASN A 40 25.72 -15.25 5.09
C ASN A 40 25.36 -15.31 6.57
N GLN A 41 25.26 -14.17 7.25
CA GLN A 41 24.78 -14.10 8.62
C GLN A 41 23.30 -13.71 8.66
N THR A 42 22.60 -14.37 9.57
CA THR A 42 21.19 -14.12 9.80
C THR A 42 20.98 -12.91 10.71
N ARG A 43 20.04 -12.05 10.32
CA ARG A 43 19.52 -10.95 11.14
C ARG A 43 18.02 -11.14 11.36
N PHE A 44 17.59 -10.86 12.59
CA PHE A 44 16.19 -10.94 12.98
C PHE A 44 15.51 -9.60 12.79
N VAL A 45 14.25 -9.62 12.39
CA VAL A 45 13.38 -8.45 12.23
C VAL A 45 12.13 -8.67 13.07
N ASP A 46 12.02 -7.97 14.19
CA ASP A 46 10.87 -8.00 15.08
C ASP A 46 9.79 -7.05 14.54
N PHE A 47 8.63 -7.58 14.17
CA PHE A 47 7.51 -6.80 13.64
C PHE A 47 6.66 -6.24 14.78
N ARG A 48 6.65 -4.91 14.92
CA ARG A 48 5.74 -4.16 15.82
C ARG A 48 4.49 -3.81 15.07
N VAL A 49 3.55 -4.75 15.10
CA VAL A 49 2.24 -4.59 14.48
C VAL A 49 1.27 -4.00 15.50
N ASP A 50 0.61 -2.92 15.11
CA ASP A 50 -0.67 -2.55 15.71
C ASP A 50 -1.74 -3.55 15.23
N GLU A 51 -2.36 -4.31 16.15
CA GLU A 51 -3.27 -5.42 15.82
C GLU A 51 -4.36 -4.96 14.83
N ASP A 52 -4.96 -3.78 15.08
CA ASP A 52 -6.00 -3.17 14.24
C ASP A 52 -5.53 -2.87 12.80
N SER A 53 -4.23 -2.64 12.58
CA SER A 53 -3.66 -2.29 11.28
C SER A 53 -3.56 -3.48 10.32
N LEU A 54 -3.13 -4.65 10.81
CA LEU A 54 -3.02 -5.85 9.97
C LEU A 54 -4.31 -6.67 9.92
N GLU A 55 -5.16 -6.64 10.96
CA GLU A 55 -6.41 -7.42 10.98
C GLU A 55 -7.38 -7.09 9.83
N ARG A 56 -7.27 -5.88 9.26
CA ARG A 56 -8.08 -5.46 8.10
C ARG A 56 -7.56 -5.99 6.77
N LEU A 57 -6.31 -6.42 6.72
CA LEU A 57 -5.71 -7.01 5.52
C LEU A 57 -6.04 -8.50 5.49
N THR A 58 -6.27 -9.03 4.28
CA THR A 58 -6.34 -10.49 4.09
C THR A 58 -5.04 -11.16 4.53
N GLU A 59 -5.07 -12.45 4.88
CA GLU A 59 -3.86 -13.17 5.32
C GLU A 59 -2.70 -13.02 4.32
N ARG A 60 -3.04 -13.02 3.03
CA ARG A 60 -2.12 -12.81 1.94
C ARG A 60 -1.57 -11.39 1.88
N GLU A 61 -2.42 -10.37 1.99
CA GLU A 61 -1.99 -8.97 2.04
C GLU A 61 -1.13 -8.68 3.28
N GLN A 62 -1.40 -9.33 4.41
CA GLN A 62 -0.52 -9.27 5.59
C GLN A 62 0.87 -9.80 5.26
N MET A 63 0.98 -10.98 4.63
CA MET A 63 2.28 -11.51 4.22
C MET A 63 2.99 -10.58 3.22
N ASP A 64 2.26 -10.00 2.27
CA ASP A 64 2.82 -9.05 1.32
C ASP A 64 3.26 -7.74 2.00
N GLN A 65 2.55 -7.29 3.04
CA GLN A 65 2.91 -6.14 3.86
C GLN A 65 4.21 -6.40 4.64
N LEU A 66 4.34 -7.58 5.24
CA LEU A 66 5.55 -7.97 5.97
C LEU A 66 6.76 -8.06 5.03
N ARG A 67 6.59 -8.55 3.79
CA ARG A 67 7.66 -8.53 2.77
C ARG A 67 8.09 -7.10 2.41
N ASP A 68 7.15 -6.17 2.30
CA ASP A 68 7.48 -4.76 2.06
C ASP A 68 8.29 -4.17 3.22
N TRP A 69 7.90 -4.48 4.47
CA TRP A 69 8.63 -4.05 5.66
C TRP A 69 10.05 -4.62 5.72
N LEU A 70 10.24 -5.88 5.30
CA LEU A 70 11.58 -6.45 5.14
C LEU A 70 12.39 -5.69 4.06
N LEU A 71 11.78 -5.32 2.93
CA LEU A 71 12.45 -4.51 1.91
C LEU A 71 12.86 -3.13 2.45
N PHE A 72 11.97 -2.45 3.19
CA PHE A 72 12.31 -1.19 3.88
C PHE A 72 13.49 -1.37 4.85
N THR A 73 13.57 -2.50 5.53
CA THR A 73 14.66 -2.84 6.47
C THR A 73 15.99 -3.02 5.75
N VAL A 74 16.00 -3.67 4.60
CA VAL A 74 17.21 -3.81 3.80
C VAL A 74 17.63 -2.46 3.22
N ALA A 75 16.67 -1.69 2.69
CA ALA A 75 16.90 -0.39 2.07
C ALA A 75 17.47 0.63 3.07
N SER A 76 16.93 0.66 4.29
CA SER A 76 17.36 1.58 5.36
C SER A 76 18.83 1.41 5.75
N ASN A 77 19.42 0.26 5.43
CA ASN A 77 20.81 -0.05 5.75
C ASN A 77 21.76 -0.04 4.54
N GLN A 78 21.33 0.47 3.39
CA GLN A 78 22.21 0.56 2.21
C GLN A 78 23.11 1.81 2.17
N GLY A 79 23.13 2.62 3.23
CA GLY A 79 23.88 3.88 3.27
C GLY A 79 23.32 4.96 2.34
N LEU A 80 22.04 4.81 1.95
CA LEU A 80 21.33 5.79 1.15
C LEU A 80 20.99 7.02 1.99
N SER A 81 21.11 8.20 1.40
CA SER A 81 20.60 9.44 1.98
C SER A 81 19.07 9.44 2.01
N THR A 82 18.46 10.33 2.82
CA THR A 82 16.99 10.47 2.86
C THR A 82 16.39 10.78 1.50
N SER A 83 17.05 11.59 0.67
CA SER A 83 16.57 11.90 -0.68
C SER A 83 16.63 10.66 -1.59
N GLU A 84 17.71 9.88 -1.54
CA GLU A 84 17.85 8.66 -2.33
C GLU A 84 16.85 7.58 -1.90
N LEU A 85 16.70 7.35 -0.59
CA LEU A 85 15.66 6.46 -0.06
C LEU A 85 14.28 6.89 -0.53
N ASN A 86 14.01 8.19 -0.45
CA ASN A 86 12.71 8.72 -0.79
C ASN A 86 12.39 8.56 -2.28
N GLN A 87 13.37 8.81 -3.16
CA GLN A 87 13.26 8.58 -4.60
C GLN A 87 13.20 7.10 -4.97
N SER A 88 13.91 6.22 -4.27
CA SER A 88 13.83 4.77 -4.51
C SER A 88 12.47 4.21 -4.09
N LEU A 89 11.89 4.70 -3.00
CA LEU A 89 10.68 4.13 -2.38
C LEU A 89 9.40 4.91 -2.70
N TYR A 90 9.43 5.97 -3.51
CA TYR A 90 8.33 6.96 -3.61
C TYR A 90 6.94 6.37 -3.90
N ASP A 91 6.89 5.26 -4.65
CA ASP A 91 5.67 4.55 -5.03
C ASP A 91 5.35 3.38 -4.10
N LEU A 92 6.23 3.00 -3.17
CA LEU A 92 6.00 1.94 -2.19
C LEU A 92 5.37 2.53 -0.91
N PRO A 93 4.14 2.13 -0.55
CA PRO A 93 3.48 2.62 0.66
C PRO A 93 4.02 1.91 1.91
N SER A 94 3.90 2.54 3.08
CA SER A 94 4.19 1.88 4.35
C SER A 94 3.10 0.91 4.80
N VAL A 95 1.89 1.04 4.25
CA VAL A 95 0.71 0.21 4.55
C VAL A 95 -0.15 -0.02 3.30
N ARG A 96 -0.74 -1.21 3.15
CA ARG A 96 -1.49 -1.67 1.97
C ARG A 96 -2.99 -1.42 2.05
N TYR A 97 -3.42 -0.25 2.49
CA TYR A 97 -4.85 0.06 2.43
C TYR A 97 -5.32 0.23 0.99
N GLY A 98 -6.40 -0.44 0.61
CA GLY A 98 -6.93 -0.45 -0.77
C GLY A 98 -7.10 0.95 -1.36
N TYR A 99 -7.56 1.92 -0.54
CA TYR A 99 -7.72 3.30 -0.97
C TYR A 99 -6.40 4.00 -1.34
N MET A 100 -5.23 3.45 -1.02
CA MET A 100 -3.92 4.00 -1.43
C MET A 100 -3.48 3.56 -2.84
N LYS A 101 -4.06 2.50 -3.40
CA LYS A 101 -3.69 1.97 -4.74
C LYS A 101 -3.59 3.03 -5.85
N PRO A 102 -4.46 4.07 -5.91
CA PRO A 102 -4.36 5.08 -6.97
C PRO A 102 -3.09 5.95 -6.94
N VAL A 103 -2.38 5.99 -5.82
CA VAL A 103 -1.18 6.82 -5.59
C VAL A 103 0.03 6.01 -5.14
N SER A 104 0.00 4.70 -5.33
CA SER A 104 1.05 3.79 -4.90
C SER A 104 1.15 2.56 -5.82
N ASN A 105 2.18 1.76 -5.60
CA ASN A 105 2.50 0.57 -6.35
C ASN A 105 2.64 -0.60 -5.38
N PHE A 106 1.66 -1.49 -5.39
CA PHE A 106 1.67 -2.69 -4.56
C PHE A 106 2.34 -3.79 -5.38
N GLU A 107 3.51 -4.27 -4.93
CA GLU A 107 4.15 -5.45 -5.52
C GLU A 107 3.56 -6.71 -4.88
N TYR A 108 3.16 -7.69 -5.68
CA TYR A 108 2.53 -8.91 -5.17
C TYR A 108 3.35 -10.13 -5.53
N GLY A 109 3.18 -11.19 -4.75
CA GLY A 109 3.94 -12.44 -4.90
C GLY A 109 5.08 -12.55 -3.90
N GLN A 110 5.98 -13.49 -4.14
CA GLN A 110 6.97 -13.93 -3.16
C GLN A 110 8.28 -13.13 -3.20
N THR A 111 8.52 -12.32 -4.22
CA THR A 111 9.76 -11.55 -4.35
C THR A 111 9.51 -10.06 -4.14
N ARG A 112 10.55 -9.33 -3.74
CA ARG A 112 10.57 -7.86 -3.72
C ARG A 112 11.88 -7.35 -4.28
N SER A 113 11.86 -6.15 -4.84
CA SER A 113 13.10 -5.56 -5.34
C SER A 113 13.07 -4.04 -5.36
N LEU A 114 14.25 -3.45 -5.21
CA LEU A 114 14.43 -2.00 -5.17
C LEU A 114 15.69 -1.59 -5.93
N TYR A 115 15.55 -0.63 -6.84
CA TYR A 115 16.71 0.01 -7.45
C TYR A 115 17.24 1.10 -6.50
N ILE A 116 18.52 1.01 -6.16
CA ILE A 116 19.17 1.91 -5.18
C ILE A 116 20.22 2.82 -5.83
N GLY A 117 20.24 2.90 -7.16
CA GLY A 117 21.12 3.80 -7.91
C GLY A 117 22.45 3.16 -8.30
N ASN A 118 23.22 3.86 -9.13
CA ASN A 118 24.53 3.41 -9.62
C ASN A 118 24.54 1.99 -10.20
N GLY A 119 23.45 1.57 -10.86
CA GLY A 119 23.32 0.21 -11.40
C GLY A 119 23.10 -0.88 -10.35
N GLN A 120 22.78 -0.55 -9.09
CA GLN A 120 22.59 -1.53 -8.03
C GLN A 120 21.12 -1.82 -7.74
N VAL A 121 20.80 -3.10 -7.56
CA VAL A 121 19.45 -3.58 -7.20
C VAL A 121 19.53 -4.41 -5.92
N ILE A 122 18.58 -4.19 -5.00
CA ILE A 122 18.27 -5.13 -3.92
C ILE A 122 17.27 -6.15 -4.46
N ALA A 123 17.55 -7.44 -4.25
CA ALA A 123 16.61 -8.53 -4.50
C ALA A 123 16.32 -9.27 -3.18
N LEU A 124 15.03 -9.36 -2.83
CA LEU A 124 14.54 -10.07 -1.65
C LEU A 124 13.81 -11.34 -2.12
N LEU A 125 14.31 -12.50 -1.73
CA LEU A 125 13.87 -13.81 -2.19
C LEU A 125 13.51 -14.75 -1.02
N PRO A 126 12.52 -15.64 -1.16
CA PRO A 126 12.28 -16.67 -0.15
C PRO A 126 13.50 -17.59 -0.02
N LYS A 127 13.83 -18.01 1.20
CA LYS A 127 14.98 -18.88 1.47
C LYS A 127 14.80 -20.31 0.93
N ASP A 128 13.57 -20.80 0.86
CA ASP A 128 13.18 -22.18 0.58
C ASP A 128 12.99 -22.51 -0.91
N ARG A 129 13.52 -21.67 -1.81
CA ARG A 129 13.41 -21.86 -3.27
C ARG A 129 14.44 -22.88 -3.78
N SER A 130 14.03 -23.70 -4.75
CA SER A 130 14.98 -24.50 -5.54
C SER A 130 15.93 -23.60 -6.34
N GLN A 131 17.06 -24.14 -6.78
CA GLN A 131 18.04 -23.36 -7.57
C GLN A 131 17.41 -22.77 -8.84
N GLN A 132 16.58 -23.54 -9.55
CA GLN A 132 15.91 -23.09 -10.78
C GLN A 132 14.87 -22.01 -10.49
N GLU A 133 14.06 -22.15 -9.44
CA GLU A 133 13.10 -21.11 -9.04
C GLU A 133 13.80 -19.82 -8.62
N ARG A 134 14.92 -19.93 -7.90
CA ARG A 134 15.75 -18.79 -7.52
C ARG A 134 16.31 -18.06 -8.74
N MET A 135 16.75 -18.80 -9.75
CA MET A 135 17.22 -18.23 -11.02
C MET A 135 16.09 -17.51 -11.75
N ASP A 136 14.91 -18.12 -11.85
CA ASP A 136 13.73 -17.49 -12.48
C ASP A 136 13.29 -16.23 -11.72
N ASP A 137 13.34 -16.23 -10.39
CA ASP A 137 13.00 -15.08 -9.55
C ASP A 137 14.00 -13.93 -9.72
N LEU A 138 15.31 -14.21 -9.77
CA LEU A 138 16.34 -13.21 -10.04
C LEU A 138 16.24 -12.65 -11.46
N ALA A 139 16.02 -13.51 -12.45
CA ALA A 139 15.80 -13.11 -13.85
C ALA A 139 14.60 -12.17 -13.96
N HIS A 140 13.48 -12.51 -13.32
CA HIS A 140 12.30 -11.66 -13.25
C HIS A 140 12.59 -10.27 -12.69
N ILE A 141 13.32 -10.21 -11.56
CA ILE A 141 13.71 -8.94 -10.94
C ILE A 141 14.62 -8.14 -11.89
N MET A 142 15.58 -8.79 -12.55
CA MET A 142 16.50 -8.11 -13.47
C MET A 142 15.81 -7.57 -14.71
N ASP A 143 14.87 -8.31 -15.30
CA ASP A 143 14.11 -7.85 -16.46
C ASP A 143 13.21 -6.66 -16.08
N LYS A 144 12.58 -6.70 -14.88
CA LYS A 144 11.82 -5.56 -14.32
C LYS A 144 12.69 -4.29 -14.23
N HIS A 145 13.91 -4.40 -13.70
CA HIS A 145 14.80 -3.24 -13.53
C HIS A 145 15.49 -2.80 -14.82
N ARG A 146 15.83 -3.73 -15.73
CA ARG A 146 16.30 -3.39 -17.09
C ARG A 146 15.23 -2.58 -17.82
N LYS A 147 13.96 -3.02 -17.76
CA LYS A 147 12.83 -2.28 -18.32
C LYS A 147 12.64 -0.90 -17.66
N ASN A 148 12.70 -0.81 -16.33
CA ASN A 148 12.51 0.47 -15.65
C ASN A 148 13.62 1.49 -15.94
N THR A 149 14.87 1.05 -16.05
CA THR A 149 16.05 1.93 -16.16
C THR A 149 16.62 2.05 -17.58
N GLY A 150 16.14 1.21 -18.51
CA GLY A 150 16.65 1.12 -19.88
C GLY A 150 18.00 0.41 -20.00
N LYS A 151 18.60 -0.05 -18.90
CA LYS A 151 19.95 -0.63 -18.87
C LYS A 151 19.98 -1.85 -17.97
N ILE A 152 20.83 -2.82 -18.31
CA ILE A 152 21.15 -3.93 -17.40
C ILE A 152 21.79 -3.32 -16.14
N PRO A 153 21.26 -3.61 -14.92
CA PRO A 153 21.94 -3.24 -13.69
C PRO A 153 23.38 -3.77 -13.68
N THR A 154 24.28 -3.15 -12.93
CA THR A 154 25.66 -3.63 -12.75
C THR A 154 25.71 -4.76 -11.73
N THR A 155 25.06 -4.59 -10.57
CA THR A 155 25.14 -5.57 -9.47
C THR A 155 23.79 -5.82 -8.80
N VAL A 156 23.61 -7.02 -8.26
CA VAL A 156 22.46 -7.41 -7.44
C VAL A 156 22.92 -7.78 -6.03
N LYS A 157 22.36 -7.10 -5.03
CA LYS A 157 22.51 -7.47 -3.61
C LYS A 157 21.35 -8.37 -3.23
N VAL A 158 21.62 -9.65 -3.01
CA VAL A 158 20.58 -10.66 -2.76
C VAL A 158 20.41 -10.89 -1.26
N PHE A 159 19.16 -10.92 -0.83
CA PHE A 159 18.75 -11.20 0.55
C PHE A 159 17.73 -12.33 0.54
N ASP A 160 18.03 -13.38 1.29
CA ASP A 160 17.05 -14.44 1.55
C ASP A 160 16.20 -14.03 2.76
N TYR A 161 14.91 -14.37 2.72
CA TYR A 161 14.02 -14.12 3.83
C TYR A 161 13.19 -15.33 4.26
N GLU A 162 12.81 -15.32 5.53
CA GLU A 162 11.77 -16.16 6.12
C GLU A 162 10.85 -15.25 6.95
N ILE A 163 9.55 -15.55 7.00
CA ILE A 163 8.58 -14.81 7.82
C ILE A 163 7.82 -15.83 8.67
N ASN A 164 7.85 -15.64 9.99
CA ASN A 164 6.97 -16.30 10.94
C ASN A 164 5.91 -15.30 11.41
N ARG A 165 4.71 -15.39 10.84
CA ARG A 165 3.59 -14.48 11.14
C ARG A 165 3.15 -14.58 12.60
N GLU A 166 3.01 -15.78 13.13
CA GLU A 166 2.53 -16.02 14.50
C GLU A 166 3.44 -15.39 15.56
N LYS A 167 4.76 -15.47 15.32
CA LYS A 167 5.77 -14.87 16.20
C LYS A 167 6.08 -13.41 15.87
N GLN A 168 5.43 -12.84 14.85
CA GLN A 168 5.71 -11.49 14.34
C GLN A 168 7.22 -11.29 14.08
N LEU A 169 7.85 -12.28 13.45
CA LEU A 169 9.30 -12.33 13.28
C LEU A 169 9.67 -12.57 11.81
N GLY A 170 10.54 -11.72 11.28
CA GLY A 170 11.23 -11.90 10.01
C GLY A 170 12.68 -12.30 10.22
N ILE A 171 13.23 -13.00 9.23
CA ILE A 171 14.63 -13.41 9.19
C ILE A 171 15.19 -12.94 7.86
N LEU A 172 16.34 -12.28 7.87
CA LEU A 172 17.06 -11.82 6.67
C LEU A 172 18.49 -12.36 6.66
N SER A 173 18.94 -12.86 5.50
CA SER A 173 20.32 -13.30 5.31
C SER A 173 20.89 -12.73 4.02
N LYS A 174 21.92 -11.88 4.13
CA LYS A 174 22.60 -11.31 2.96
C LYS A 174 23.43 -12.39 2.28
N ARG A 175 23.33 -12.48 0.96
CA ARG A 175 24.13 -13.37 0.12
C ARG A 175 25.19 -12.59 -0.65
N GLU A 176 26.02 -13.33 -1.37
CA GLU A 176 27.05 -12.74 -2.21
C GLU A 176 26.43 -11.78 -3.21
N VAL A 177 27.13 -10.66 -3.43
CA VAL A 177 26.73 -9.69 -4.44
C VAL A 177 27.01 -10.33 -5.81
N MET A 178 26.02 -10.33 -6.68
CA MET A 178 26.14 -10.90 -8.01
C MET A 178 26.34 -9.81 -9.05
N GLU A 179 27.19 -10.06 -10.04
CA GLU A 179 27.26 -9.26 -11.26
C GLU A 179 25.98 -9.50 -12.08
N ALA A 180 25.17 -8.45 -12.28
CA ALA A 180 23.86 -8.62 -12.92
C ALA A 180 23.97 -9.08 -14.38
N GLN A 181 25.11 -8.86 -15.06
CA GLN A 181 25.34 -9.35 -16.41
C GLN A 181 25.32 -10.89 -16.50
N THR A 182 25.68 -11.62 -15.44
CA THR A 182 25.62 -13.09 -15.43
C THR A 182 24.18 -13.59 -15.53
N LEU A 183 23.22 -12.80 -15.04
CA LEU A 183 21.79 -13.08 -15.15
C LEU A 183 21.25 -12.83 -16.56
N PHE A 184 22.07 -12.37 -17.51
CA PHE A 184 21.73 -12.24 -18.94
C PHE A 184 22.59 -13.17 -19.79
N THR A 185 22.69 -14.44 -19.36
CA THR A 185 23.40 -15.53 -20.04
C THR A 185 22.50 -16.75 -20.23
N GLU A 186 22.89 -17.67 -21.12
CA GLU A 186 22.14 -18.91 -21.39
C GLU A 186 22.00 -19.81 -20.15
N GLU A 187 23.02 -19.80 -19.27
CA GLU A 187 23.00 -20.52 -17.98
C GLU A 187 21.82 -20.08 -17.10
N HIS A 188 21.47 -18.79 -17.18
CA HIS A 188 20.33 -18.18 -16.46
C HIS A 188 19.09 -18.07 -17.36
N GLY A 189 19.02 -18.92 -18.38
CA GLY A 189 17.89 -19.01 -19.30
C GLY A 189 17.74 -17.81 -20.25
N TYR A 190 18.72 -16.93 -20.38
CA TYR A 190 18.63 -15.76 -21.27
C TYR A 190 19.26 -16.04 -22.63
N TYR A 191 18.53 -15.68 -23.70
CA TYR A 191 19.02 -15.81 -25.07
C TYR A 191 18.80 -14.50 -25.82
N GLU A 192 19.80 -14.06 -26.59
CA GLU A 192 19.68 -12.92 -27.52
C GLU A 192 20.04 -13.39 -28.95
N ALA A 193 19.26 -12.97 -29.94
CA ALA A 193 19.46 -13.33 -31.34
C ALA A 193 19.28 -12.13 -32.27
N LYS A 194 20.06 -12.12 -33.37
CA LYS A 194 19.85 -11.20 -34.50
C LYS A 194 18.89 -11.84 -35.47
N ILE A 195 17.76 -11.20 -35.73
CA ILE A 195 16.70 -11.69 -36.59
C ILE A 195 16.78 -10.98 -37.93
N LYS A 196 17.12 -11.72 -38.98
CA LYS A 196 17.13 -11.26 -40.38
C LYS A 196 16.24 -12.12 -41.28
N SER A 197 15.85 -13.30 -40.80
CA SER A 197 15.10 -14.30 -41.55
C SER A 197 14.11 -15.06 -40.66
N LEU A 198 13.23 -15.83 -41.30
CA LEU A 198 12.31 -16.73 -40.61
C LEU A 198 13.05 -17.80 -39.78
N ASP A 199 14.19 -18.29 -40.27
CA ASP A 199 14.95 -19.35 -39.59
C ASP A 199 15.63 -18.80 -38.33
N ASP A 200 16.15 -17.57 -38.37
CA ASP A 200 16.68 -16.89 -37.18
C ASP A 200 15.59 -16.77 -36.09
N LEU A 201 14.38 -16.39 -36.50
CA LEU A 201 13.25 -16.24 -35.57
C LEU A 201 12.80 -17.60 -35.01
N LYS A 202 12.72 -18.65 -35.85
CA LYS A 202 12.40 -20.01 -35.40
C LYS A 202 13.43 -20.51 -34.39
N GLN A 203 14.72 -20.30 -34.65
CA GLN A 203 15.79 -20.67 -33.74
C GLN A 203 15.63 -19.95 -32.39
N PHE A 204 15.46 -18.63 -32.41
CA PHE A 204 15.24 -17.85 -31.18
C PHE A 204 14.02 -18.36 -30.38
N MET A 205 12.88 -18.52 -31.03
CA MET A 205 11.64 -18.98 -30.38
C MET A 205 11.73 -20.42 -29.84
N SER A 206 12.62 -21.26 -30.38
CA SER A 206 12.87 -22.60 -29.82
C SER A 206 13.63 -22.58 -28.49
N GLN A 207 14.35 -21.48 -28.20
CA GLN A 207 15.18 -21.32 -27.01
C GLN A 207 14.45 -20.59 -25.88
N VAL A 208 13.50 -19.71 -26.21
CA VAL A 208 12.82 -18.84 -25.23
C VAL A 208 11.35 -19.20 -25.04
N ASN A 209 10.82 -18.84 -23.89
CA ASN A 209 9.42 -18.95 -23.51
C ASN A 209 8.75 -17.58 -23.39
N ASP A 210 9.53 -16.56 -23.02
CA ASP A 210 9.08 -15.19 -22.74
C ASP A 210 10.00 -14.19 -23.47
N VAL A 211 9.44 -13.29 -24.29
CA VAL A 211 10.20 -12.19 -24.90
C VAL A 211 10.36 -11.01 -23.92
N THR A 212 11.60 -10.62 -23.62
CA THR A 212 11.90 -9.57 -22.62
C THR A 212 12.59 -8.34 -23.19
N PHE A 213 13.11 -8.42 -24.42
CA PHE A 213 13.86 -7.35 -25.08
C PHE A 213 13.71 -7.38 -26.60
N ALA A 214 13.64 -6.19 -27.20
CA ALA A 214 13.79 -5.99 -28.63
C ALA A 214 14.57 -4.69 -28.90
N GLN A 215 15.45 -4.69 -29.91
CA GLN A 215 16.19 -3.50 -30.34
C GLN A 215 16.39 -3.48 -31.85
N VAL A 216 16.18 -2.31 -32.47
CA VAL A 216 16.53 -2.09 -33.87
C VAL A 216 17.94 -1.49 -33.96
N LYS A 217 18.84 -2.18 -34.65
CA LYS A 217 20.22 -1.72 -34.92
C LYS A 217 20.50 -1.73 -36.42
N GLY A 218 20.27 -0.60 -37.07
CA GLY A 218 20.31 -0.52 -38.54
C GLY A 218 19.13 -1.31 -39.12
N SER A 219 19.41 -2.21 -40.06
CA SER A 219 18.41 -3.09 -40.70
C SER A 219 18.26 -4.45 -39.99
N VAL A 220 18.64 -4.55 -38.71
CA VAL A 220 18.63 -5.81 -37.95
C VAL A 220 17.80 -5.63 -36.69
N LEU A 221 16.87 -6.54 -36.47
CA LEU A 221 16.15 -6.69 -35.22
C LEU A 221 16.94 -7.60 -34.28
N ILE A 222 17.25 -7.14 -33.08
CA ILE A 222 17.82 -7.96 -32.01
C ILE A 222 16.68 -8.29 -31.06
N LEU A 223 16.46 -9.57 -30.77
CA LEU A 223 15.50 -10.03 -29.78
C LEU A 223 16.22 -10.66 -28.60
N GLY A 224 15.67 -10.48 -27.40
CA GLY A 224 16.12 -11.13 -26.18
C GLY A 224 14.94 -11.73 -25.42
N GLY A 225 15.13 -12.89 -24.82
CA GLY A 225 14.07 -13.60 -24.11
C GLY A 225 14.57 -14.59 -23.07
N ARG A 226 13.63 -15.15 -22.31
CA ARG A 226 13.87 -16.05 -21.18
C ARG A 226 13.29 -17.43 -21.46
N LYS A 227 14.06 -18.47 -21.15
CA LYS A 227 13.58 -19.81 -20.86
C LYS A 227 13.29 -19.92 -19.37
N ILE A 228 12.07 -20.33 -19.02
CA ILE A 228 11.70 -20.57 -17.62
C ILE A 228 12.29 -21.91 -17.20
N LEU A 229 13.12 -21.91 -16.16
CA LEU A 229 13.89 -23.08 -15.76
C LEU A 229 13.12 -24.00 -14.81
N SER A 230 12.32 -23.43 -13.91
CA SER A 230 11.69 -24.18 -12.83
C SER A 230 10.46 -24.99 -13.25
N ARG A 231 9.90 -24.71 -14.43
CA ARG A 231 8.65 -25.30 -14.89
C ARG A 231 8.48 -25.22 -16.40
N LYS A 232 7.57 -26.05 -16.91
CA LYS A 232 7.09 -25.95 -18.29
C LYS A 232 6.23 -24.70 -18.43
N TYR A 233 6.57 -23.85 -19.38
CA TYR A 233 5.84 -22.63 -19.73
C TYR A 233 5.20 -22.79 -21.11
N GLN A 234 3.97 -22.31 -21.29
CA GLN A 234 3.33 -22.32 -22.60
C GLN A 234 3.64 -21.02 -23.35
N GLY A 235 4.75 -21.05 -24.11
CA GLY A 235 5.09 -19.97 -25.04
C GLY A 235 4.18 -19.95 -26.27
N ILE A 236 4.38 -18.95 -27.13
CA ILE A 236 3.72 -18.88 -28.43
C ILE A 236 4.57 -19.51 -29.53
N ARG A 237 3.94 -19.88 -30.64
CA ARG A 237 4.61 -20.46 -31.82
C ARG A 237 4.84 -19.41 -32.91
N ILE A 238 5.65 -19.76 -33.90
CA ILE A 238 5.95 -18.87 -35.03
C ILE A 238 4.68 -18.52 -35.83
N GLU A 239 3.75 -19.46 -35.97
CA GLU A 239 2.47 -19.26 -36.64
C GLU A 239 1.59 -18.25 -35.88
N ASP A 240 1.73 -18.20 -34.55
CA ASP A 240 0.99 -17.26 -33.72
C ASP A 240 1.53 -15.83 -33.92
N VAL A 241 2.87 -15.66 -33.97
CA VAL A 241 3.51 -14.37 -34.30
C VAL A 241 3.13 -13.93 -35.71
N ALA A 242 3.16 -14.85 -36.68
CA ALA A 242 2.75 -14.58 -38.05
C ALA A 242 1.27 -14.17 -38.14
N ALA A 243 0.37 -14.82 -37.39
CA ALA A 243 -1.04 -14.46 -37.35
C ALA A 243 -1.26 -13.01 -36.89
N ILE A 244 -0.56 -12.60 -35.81
CA ILE A 244 -0.60 -11.23 -35.30
C ILE A 244 -0.04 -10.27 -36.35
N TRP A 245 1.14 -10.54 -36.90
CA TRP A 245 1.79 -9.66 -37.87
C TRP A 245 0.97 -9.48 -39.15
N GLN A 246 0.46 -10.56 -39.74
CA GLN A 246 -0.36 -10.52 -40.96
C GLN A 246 -1.65 -9.73 -40.72
N SER A 247 -2.28 -9.91 -39.56
CA SER A 247 -3.46 -9.15 -39.15
C SER A 247 -3.16 -7.65 -39.04
N GLU A 248 -2.08 -7.27 -38.35
CA GLU A 248 -1.65 -5.88 -38.21
C GLU A 248 -1.29 -5.22 -39.55
N LYS A 249 -0.54 -5.91 -40.42
CA LYS A 249 -0.17 -5.39 -41.75
C LYS A 249 -1.42 -5.09 -42.59
N LYS A 250 -2.45 -5.94 -42.54
CA LYS A 250 -3.71 -5.70 -43.24
C LYS A 250 -4.45 -4.49 -42.67
N ILE A 251 -4.57 -4.40 -41.35
CA ILE A 251 -5.20 -3.25 -40.68
C ILE A 251 -4.51 -1.95 -41.10
N GLN A 252 -3.18 -1.91 -41.04
CA GLN A 252 -2.40 -0.73 -41.41
C GLN A 252 -2.56 -0.34 -42.87
N THR A 253 -2.64 -1.33 -43.76
CA THR A 253 -2.91 -1.08 -45.18
C THR A 253 -4.29 -0.44 -45.38
N GLN A 254 -5.31 -0.92 -44.64
CA GLN A 254 -6.66 -0.35 -44.71
C GLN A 254 -6.73 1.06 -44.13
N LEU A 255 -6.10 1.29 -42.98
CA LEU A 255 -6.01 2.60 -42.33
C LEU A 255 -5.28 3.61 -43.22
N SER A 256 -4.14 3.24 -43.78
CA SER A 256 -3.35 4.13 -44.66
C SER A 256 -4.14 4.53 -45.90
N LYS A 257 -4.89 3.59 -46.50
CA LYS A 257 -5.79 3.88 -47.62
C LYS A 257 -6.93 4.84 -47.22
N PHE A 258 -7.52 4.63 -46.04
CA PHE A 258 -8.56 5.51 -45.52
C PHE A 258 -8.03 6.92 -45.26
N GLU A 259 -6.90 7.04 -44.56
CA GLU A 259 -6.28 8.32 -44.21
C GLU A 259 -5.80 9.08 -45.44
N ALA A 260 -5.18 8.42 -46.42
CA ALA A 260 -4.76 9.06 -47.67
C ALA A 260 -5.95 9.70 -48.39
N ARG A 261 -7.05 8.94 -48.53
CA ARG A 261 -8.28 9.42 -49.16
C ARG A 261 -8.94 10.56 -48.40
N TRP A 262 -8.99 10.50 -47.07
CA TRP A 262 -9.59 11.56 -46.25
C TRP A 262 -8.70 12.81 -46.13
N ARG A 263 -7.38 12.65 -46.17
CA ARG A 263 -6.43 13.76 -46.28
C ARG A 263 -6.59 14.51 -47.59
N GLU A 264 -6.81 13.80 -48.70
CA GLU A 264 -7.11 14.40 -49.99
C GLU A 264 -8.45 15.13 -49.97
N LYS A 265 -9.52 14.47 -49.50
CA LYS A 265 -10.86 15.07 -49.38
C LYS A 265 -10.87 16.31 -48.46
N SER A 266 -10.17 16.27 -47.33
CA SER A 266 -10.14 17.38 -46.36
C SER A 266 -9.45 18.64 -46.87
N ARG A 267 -8.51 18.52 -47.82
CA ARG A 267 -7.87 19.69 -48.46
C ARG A 267 -8.84 20.54 -49.27
N SER A 268 -9.93 19.95 -49.78
CA SER A 268 -10.95 20.65 -50.57
C SER A 268 -12.18 21.07 -49.76
N ILE A 269 -12.24 20.78 -48.47
CA ILE A 269 -13.42 21.07 -47.62
C ILE A 269 -13.29 22.48 -47.01
N LEU A 270 -14.33 23.30 -47.15
CA LEU A 270 -14.43 24.60 -46.49
C LEU A 270 -14.57 24.43 -44.96
N LEU A 271 -14.05 25.37 -44.17
CA LEU A 271 -14.10 25.29 -42.69
C LEU A 271 -15.53 25.12 -42.16
N SER A 272 -16.54 25.71 -42.84
CA SER A 272 -17.96 25.58 -42.51
C SER A 272 -18.50 24.15 -42.66
N GLU A 273 -17.86 23.30 -43.45
CA GLU A 273 -18.26 21.92 -43.73
C GLU A 273 -17.42 20.88 -42.96
N TYR A 274 -16.41 21.33 -42.22
CA TYR A 274 -15.45 20.47 -41.53
C TYR A 274 -16.12 19.50 -40.54
N GLU A 275 -17.09 19.98 -39.75
CA GLU A 275 -17.80 19.11 -38.79
C GLU A 275 -18.66 18.04 -39.48
N LYS A 276 -19.32 18.39 -40.60
CA LYS A 276 -20.07 17.42 -41.40
C LYS A 276 -19.12 16.37 -42.00
N ALA A 277 -17.99 16.81 -42.55
CA ALA A 277 -16.96 15.92 -43.06
C ALA A 277 -16.40 14.97 -41.98
N LYS A 278 -16.23 15.46 -40.75
CA LYS A 278 -15.82 14.64 -39.60
C LYS A 278 -16.87 13.59 -39.24
N GLN A 279 -18.15 13.94 -39.28
CA GLN A 279 -19.25 12.99 -39.08
C GLN A 279 -19.32 11.94 -40.21
N GLU A 280 -19.13 12.36 -41.46
CA GLU A 280 -19.04 11.45 -42.61
C GLU A 280 -17.85 10.50 -42.49
N ALA A 281 -16.68 10.98 -42.05
CA ALA A 281 -15.50 10.17 -41.80
C ALA A 281 -15.75 9.14 -40.71
N ALA A 282 -16.39 9.55 -39.61
CA ALA A 282 -16.76 8.64 -38.52
C ALA A 282 -17.79 7.58 -38.97
N ALA A 283 -18.78 7.97 -39.78
CA ALA A 283 -19.77 7.05 -40.32
C ALA A 283 -19.13 6.05 -41.30
N GLU A 284 -18.24 6.51 -42.17
CA GLU A 284 -17.51 5.64 -43.09
C GLU A 284 -16.55 4.71 -42.36
N TRP A 285 -15.82 5.22 -41.35
CA TRP A 285 -14.96 4.41 -40.48
C TRP A 285 -15.74 3.24 -39.87
N LYS A 286 -16.92 3.51 -39.31
CA LYS A 286 -17.82 2.49 -38.76
C LYS A 286 -18.32 1.52 -39.84
N LYS A 287 -18.68 2.01 -41.02
CA LYS A 287 -19.13 1.18 -42.15
C LYS A 287 -18.04 0.23 -42.65
N LEU A 288 -16.81 0.72 -42.74
CA LEU A 288 -15.64 -0.06 -43.15
C LEU A 288 -15.14 -1.00 -42.06
N LYS A 289 -15.68 -0.91 -40.84
CA LYS A 289 -15.24 -1.66 -39.64
C LYS A 289 -13.74 -1.51 -39.41
N LEU A 290 -13.23 -0.29 -39.60
CA LEU A 290 -11.82 0.00 -39.35
C LEU A 290 -11.55 -0.08 -37.85
N VAL A 291 -10.42 -0.69 -37.53
CA VAL A 291 -9.92 -0.89 -36.17
C VAL A 291 -8.48 -0.39 -36.10
N ASN A 292 -8.05 0.07 -34.93
CA ASN A 292 -6.69 0.60 -34.74
C ASN A 292 -5.64 -0.49 -34.51
N ALA A 293 -6.09 -1.71 -34.22
CA ALA A 293 -5.28 -2.92 -34.09
C ALA A 293 -6.17 -4.16 -34.09
N SER A 294 -5.52 -5.32 -34.13
CA SER A 294 -6.16 -6.62 -33.98
C SER A 294 -6.84 -6.72 -32.62
N GLY A 295 -7.74 -7.68 -32.43
CA GLY A 295 -8.55 -7.73 -31.22
C GLY A 295 -9.53 -8.89 -31.20
N PHE A 296 -10.17 -9.07 -30.06
CA PHE A 296 -11.24 -10.04 -29.89
C PHE A 296 -12.26 -9.54 -28.89
N SER A 297 -13.55 -9.64 -29.17
CA SER A 297 -14.62 -9.39 -28.20
C SER A 297 -15.80 -10.32 -28.41
N LEU A 298 -16.50 -10.71 -27.33
CA LEU A 298 -17.85 -11.25 -27.43
C LEU A 298 -18.86 -10.10 -27.38
N ASP A 299 -19.41 -9.76 -28.55
CA ASP A 299 -20.36 -8.66 -28.70
C ASP A 299 -21.81 -9.18 -28.58
N PRO A 300 -22.72 -8.42 -27.94
CA PRO A 300 -24.13 -8.78 -27.88
C PRO A 300 -24.76 -8.70 -29.29
N GLY A 301 -25.59 -9.69 -29.60
CA GLY A 301 -26.46 -9.74 -30.77
C GLY A 301 -27.91 -9.99 -30.36
N TYR A 302 -28.85 -9.70 -31.26
CA TYR A 302 -30.28 -9.86 -31.00
C TYR A 302 -30.99 -10.61 -32.13
N ASP A 303 -31.99 -11.41 -31.77
CA ASP A 303 -32.97 -11.94 -32.71
C ASP A 303 -34.06 -10.87 -32.95
N TYR A 304 -33.72 -9.88 -33.77
CA TYR A 304 -34.55 -8.70 -34.02
C TYR A 304 -35.97 -9.04 -34.44
N ARG A 305 -36.14 -10.05 -35.29
CA ARG A 305 -37.45 -10.53 -35.73
C ARG A 305 -38.29 -11.07 -34.57
N SER A 306 -37.67 -11.79 -33.63
CA SER A 306 -38.37 -12.30 -32.45
C SER A 306 -38.73 -11.18 -31.47
N LEU A 307 -37.85 -10.19 -31.29
CA LEU A 307 -38.15 -8.99 -30.50
C LEU A 307 -39.26 -8.14 -31.11
N GLU A 308 -39.26 -7.95 -32.42
CA GLU A 308 -40.30 -7.23 -33.16
C GLU A 308 -41.66 -7.93 -33.02
N ASN A 309 -41.67 -9.26 -33.17
CA ASN A 309 -42.87 -10.07 -32.94
C ASN A 309 -43.37 -9.97 -31.50
N PHE A 310 -42.46 -9.97 -30.51
CA PHE A 310 -42.83 -9.79 -29.11
C PHE A 310 -43.44 -8.39 -28.87
N LEU A 311 -42.78 -7.33 -29.35
CA LEU A 311 -43.25 -5.95 -29.21
C LEU A 311 -44.64 -5.79 -29.84
N SER A 312 -44.86 -6.36 -31.02
CA SER A 312 -46.16 -6.32 -31.72
C SER A 312 -47.28 -7.00 -30.92
N ARG A 313 -46.97 -8.05 -30.14
CA ARG A 313 -47.96 -8.72 -29.28
C ARG A 313 -48.36 -7.90 -28.06
N ILE A 314 -47.41 -7.16 -27.48
CA ILE A 314 -47.67 -6.33 -26.29
C ILE A 314 -48.14 -4.90 -26.63
N GLU A 315 -47.97 -4.47 -27.87
CA GLU A 315 -48.35 -3.13 -28.35
C GLU A 315 -49.82 -2.74 -28.03
N PRO A 316 -50.85 -3.57 -28.26
CA PRO A 316 -52.23 -3.20 -27.93
C PRO A 316 -52.45 -2.90 -26.44
N VAL A 317 -51.73 -3.62 -25.57
CA VAL A 317 -51.77 -3.42 -24.12
C VAL A 317 -51.08 -2.10 -23.76
N LEU A 318 -49.89 -1.84 -24.34
CA LEU A 318 -49.17 -0.57 -24.15
C LEU A 318 -50.02 0.63 -24.60
N GLN A 319 -50.68 0.54 -25.76
CA GLN A 319 -51.56 1.59 -26.27
C GLN A 319 -52.76 1.84 -25.33
N THR A 320 -53.36 0.78 -24.78
CA THR A 320 -54.46 0.90 -23.81
C THR A 320 -54.00 1.58 -22.52
N LEU A 321 -52.78 1.31 -22.07
CA LEU A 321 -52.21 1.93 -20.86
C LEU A 321 -51.88 3.40 -21.07
N ILE A 322 -51.37 3.79 -22.24
CA ILE A 322 -51.13 5.20 -22.60
C ILE A 322 -52.43 6.02 -22.56
N LEU A 323 -53.56 5.43 -22.99
CA LEU A 323 -54.85 6.12 -23.01
C LEU A 323 -55.48 6.28 -21.62
N LYS A 324 -55.16 5.38 -20.69
CA LYS A 324 -55.78 5.33 -19.36
C LYS A 324 -54.96 6.00 -18.26
N ASP A 325 -53.66 6.14 -18.48
CA ASP A 325 -52.74 6.64 -17.47
C ASP A 325 -51.74 7.56 -18.18
N ALA A 326 -51.64 8.82 -17.73
CA ALA A 326 -50.77 9.86 -18.30
C ALA A 326 -49.29 9.53 -18.02
N SER A 327 -48.82 8.46 -18.64
CA SER A 327 -47.73 7.59 -18.18
C SER A 327 -46.35 8.01 -18.69
N ALA A 328 -45.32 7.41 -18.07
CA ALA A 328 -43.89 7.57 -18.37
C ALA A 328 -43.46 7.15 -19.81
N ILE A 329 -44.41 6.68 -20.65
CA ILE A 329 -44.19 6.20 -22.02
C ILE A 329 -45.17 6.88 -22.99
N THR A 330 -44.77 7.06 -24.25
CA THR A 330 -45.57 7.72 -25.29
C THR A 330 -45.81 6.78 -26.49
N LYS A 331 -46.82 7.08 -27.33
CA LYS A 331 -46.98 6.38 -28.63
C LYS A 331 -45.71 6.47 -29.49
N GLN A 332 -45.01 7.60 -29.40
CA GLN A 332 -43.75 7.81 -30.10
C GLN A 332 -42.65 6.85 -29.62
N ASP A 333 -42.62 6.47 -28.34
CA ASP A 333 -41.64 5.50 -27.83
C ASP A 333 -41.86 4.11 -28.44
N ILE A 334 -43.12 3.68 -28.59
CA ILE A 334 -43.47 2.40 -29.23
C ILE A 334 -43.07 2.41 -30.71
N GLU A 335 -43.41 3.47 -31.45
CA GLU A 335 -43.07 3.58 -32.87
C GLU A 335 -41.56 3.65 -33.09
N LYS A 336 -40.82 4.36 -32.23
CA LYS A 336 -39.35 4.36 -32.26
C LYS A 336 -38.77 2.96 -32.01
N ALA A 337 -39.32 2.21 -31.05
CA ALA A 337 -38.91 0.84 -30.77
C ALA A 337 -39.14 -0.08 -31.98
N LYS A 338 -40.31 0.00 -32.63
CA LYS A 338 -40.61 -0.76 -33.86
C LYS A 338 -39.68 -0.41 -35.01
N LEU A 339 -39.51 0.87 -35.30
CA LEU A 339 -38.62 1.35 -36.36
C LEU A 339 -37.15 0.99 -36.10
N GLY A 340 -36.72 0.99 -34.84
CA GLY A 340 -35.38 0.55 -34.44
C GLY A 340 -35.20 -0.93 -34.72
N LEU A 341 -36.09 -1.78 -34.21
CA LEU A 341 -36.01 -3.24 -34.40
C LEU A 341 -36.03 -3.64 -35.88
N ALA A 342 -36.85 -2.98 -36.71
CA ALA A 342 -36.89 -3.22 -38.16
C ALA A 342 -35.59 -2.81 -38.90
N LYS A 343 -34.73 -2.03 -38.26
CA LYS A 343 -33.43 -1.56 -38.79
C LYS A 343 -32.23 -2.21 -38.09
N ASP A 344 -32.45 -3.29 -37.36
CA ASP A 344 -31.45 -3.95 -36.53
C ASP A 344 -30.83 -3.01 -35.46
N ASP A 345 -31.61 -2.04 -34.95
CA ASP A 345 -31.24 -1.13 -33.87
C ASP A 345 -32.09 -1.39 -32.62
N VAL A 346 -31.48 -2.03 -31.62
CA VAL A 346 -32.16 -2.40 -30.37
C VAL A 346 -32.33 -1.23 -29.41
N VAL A 347 -31.57 -0.14 -29.57
CA VAL A 347 -31.50 0.93 -28.56
C VAL A 347 -32.88 1.56 -28.26
N PRO A 348 -33.72 1.88 -29.27
CA PRO A 348 -35.07 2.38 -29.01
C PRO A 348 -35.95 1.42 -28.21
N TYR A 349 -35.80 0.11 -28.41
CA TYR A 349 -36.50 -0.90 -27.62
C TYR A 349 -36.01 -0.94 -26.16
N LEU A 350 -34.70 -0.88 -25.92
CA LEU A 350 -34.13 -0.82 -24.56
C LEU A 350 -34.59 0.42 -23.79
N VAL A 351 -34.68 1.57 -24.47
CA VAL A 351 -35.21 2.81 -23.88
C VAL A 351 -36.68 2.64 -23.48
N LEU A 352 -37.48 1.98 -24.32
CA LEU A 352 -38.87 1.68 -23.98
C LEU A 352 -38.96 0.72 -22.77
N ALA A 353 -38.21 -0.38 -22.77
CA ALA A 353 -38.17 -1.34 -21.68
C ALA A 353 -37.77 -0.68 -20.34
N ASP A 354 -36.75 0.18 -20.34
CA ASP A 354 -36.31 0.89 -19.14
C ASP A 354 -37.39 1.82 -18.57
N LYS A 355 -38.06 2.60 -19.43
CA LYS A 355 -39.19 3.44 -19.02
C LYS A 355 -40.31 2.61 -18.38
N LEU A 356 -40.59 1.43 -18.91
CA LEU A 356 -41.60 0.51 -18.36
C LEU A 356 -41.18 0.00 -16.97
N THR A 357 -39.92 -0.46 -16.81
CA THR A 357 -39.42 -1.02 -15.54
C THR A 357 -39.29 0.00 -14.40
N LYS A 358 -39.20 1.30 -14.72
CA LYS A 358 -39.11 2.39 -13.74
C LYS A 358 -40.45 3.06 -13.46
N SER A 359 -41.54 2.52 -14.01
CA SER A 359 -42.87 3.09 -13.80
C SER A 359 -43.36 2.83 -12.37
N ASP A 360 -43.97 3.85 -11.76
CA ASP A 360 -44.65 3.71 -10.47
C ASP A 360 -45.98 2.92 -10.58
N ASN A 361 -46.45 2.65 -11.80
CA ASN A 361 -47.66 1.85 -12.03
C ASN A 361 -47.34 0.34 -12.03
N PRO A 362 -47.91 -0.47 -11.11
CA PRO A 362 -47.65 -1.91 -11.03
C PRO A 362 -47.95 -2.69 -12.32
N ARG A 363 -48.98 -2.30 -13.08
CA ARG A 363 -49.32 -2.96 -14.36
C ARG A 363 -48.29 -2.68 -15.45
N ILE A 364 -47.74 -1.45 -15.48
CA ILE A 364 -46.67 -1.09 -16.40
C ILE A 364 -45.38 -1.80 -16.01
N LEU A 365 -45.11 -1.91 -14.69
CA LEU A 365 -43.93 -2.60 -14.17
C LEU A 365 -43.90 -4.08 -14.59
N VAL A 366 -45.02 -4.81 -14.50
CA VAL A 366 -45.13 -6.19 -15.00
C VAL A 366 -44.82 -6.30 -16.50
N ILE A 367 -45.28 -5.33 -17.31
CA ILE A 367 -44.96 -5.33 -18.75
C ILE A 367 -43.48 -4.98 -18.97
N GLY A 368 -42.91 -4.10 -18.15
CA GLY A 368 -41.48 -3.82 -18.15
C GLY A 368 -40.65 -5.06 -17.84
N GLU A 369 -41.05 -5.86 -16.85
CA GLU A 369 -40.42 -7.14 -16.54
C GLU A 369 -40.53 -8.12 -17.71
N LEU A 370 -41.72 -8.26 -18.32
CA LEU A 370 -41.89 -9.10 -19.52
C LEU A 370 -41.02 -8.63 -20.69
N ALA A 371 -40.89 -7.32 -20.90
CA ALA A 371 -40.01 -6.76 -21.93
C ALA A 371 -38.54 -7.04 -21.62
N SER A 372 -38.12 -6.93 -20.36
CA SER A 372 -36.75 -7.31 -19.95
C SER A 372 -36.48 -8.80 -20.12
N VAL A 373 -37.45 -9.67 -19.81
CA VAL A 373 -37.35 -11.12 -20.04
C VAL A 373 -37.23 -11.42 -21.54
N ALA A 374 -38.02 -10.73 -22.38
CA ALA A 374 -37.93 -10.89 -23.83
C ALA A 374 -36.58 -10.40 -24.38
N GLU A 375 -36.08 -9.24 -23.92
CA GLU A 375 -34.74 -8.76 -24.23
C GLU A 375 -33.69 -9.83 -23.97
N THR A 376 -33.68 -10.39 -22.76
CA THR A 376 -32.68 -11.39 -22.35
C THR A 376 -32.85 -12.70 -23.11
N LYS A 377 -34.09 -13.14 -23.35
CA LYS A 377 -34.40 -14.39 -24.09
C LYS A 377 -33.95 -14.33 -25.55
N TYR A 378 -34.09 -13.17 -26.19
CA TYR A 378 -33.78 -12.99 -27.61
C TYR A 378 -32.40 -12.38 -27.86
N ARG A 379 -31.60 -12.21 -26.80
CA ARG A 379 -30.22 -11.78 -26.87
C ARG A 379 -29.29 -12.99 -26.91
N TYR A 380 -28.25 -12.89 -27.74
CA TYR A 380 -27.14 -13.83 -27.79
C TYR A 380 -25.81 -13.06 -27.80
N GLN A 381 -24.70 -13.76 -27.81
CA GLN A 381 -23.37 -13.18 -28.00
C GLN A 381 -22.69 -13.83 -29.20
N ALA A 382 -21.97 -13.03 -29.96
CA ALA A 382 -21.17 -13.51 -31.09
C ALA A 382 -19.75 -12.99 -30.97
N ALA A 383 -18.79 -13.81 -31.36
CA ALA A 383 -17.40 -13.39 -31.44
C ALA A 383 -17.20 -12.32 -32.50
N ARG A 384 -16.42 -11.30 -32.16
CA ARG A 384 -15.87 -10.33 -33.09
C ARG A 384 -14.36 -10.44 -33.02
N TYR A 385 -13.75 -10.83 -34.13
CA TYR A 385 -12.30 -10.77 -34.31
C TYR A 385 -11.98 -9.50 -35.07
N ASP A 386 -11.19 -8.63 -34.46
CA ASP A 386 -10.69 -7.43 -35.10
C ASP A 386 -9.39 -7.80 -35.86
N GLY A 387 -9.32 -7.42 -37.14
CA GLY A 387 -8.27 -7.87 -38.05
C GLY A 387 -8.49 -9.28 -38.61
N GLU A 388 -7.40 -9.95 -39.03
CA GLU A 388 -7.44 -11.33 -39.54
C GLU A 388 -7.06 -12.33 -38.45
N LEU A 389 -7.75 -12.31 -37.31
CA LEU A 389 -7.53 -13.31 -36.25
C LEU A 389 -8.58 -14.43 -36.25
N GLN A 390 -9.70 -14.27 -36.95
CA GLN A 390 -10.74 -15.29 -37.03
C GLN A 390 -10.17 -16.63 -37.51
N GLY A 391 -10.50 -17.71 -36.78
CA GLY A 391 -10.10 -19.08 -37.10
C GLY A 391 -8.60 -19.37 -36.93
N THR A 392 -7.81 -18.40 -36.46
CA THR A 392 -6.40 -18.62 -36.08
C THR A 392 -6.31 -19.16 -34.66
N GLU A 393 -5.19 -19.81 -34.35
CA GLU A 393 -4.91 -20.22 -32.97
C GLU A 393 -4.91 -19.03 -32.01
N VAL A 394 -4.28 -17.90 -32.39
CA VAL A 394 -4.31 -16.65 -31.60
C VAL A 394 -5.75 -16.21 -31.34
N GLY A 395 -6.60 -16.21 -32.37
CA GLY A 395 -8.03 -15.90 -32.20
C GLY A 395 -8.72 -16.83 -31.19
N MET A 396 -8.42 -18.13 -31.21
CA MET A 396 -8.97 -19.09 -30.26
C MET A 396 -8.48 -18.87 -28.82
N VAL A 397 -7.21 -18.54 -28.62
CA VAL A 397 -6.66 -18.20 -27.29
C VAL A 397 -7.34 -16.95 -26.72
N LEU A 398 -7.54 -15.92 -27.55
CA LEU A 398 -8.24 -14.71 -27.14
C LEU A 398 -9.72 -14.98 -26.79
N PHE A 399 -10.39 -15.81 -27.60
CA PHE A 399 -11.73 -16.28 -27.29
C PHE A 399 -11.77 -17.02 -25.96
N TYR A 400 -10.88 -18.00 -25.80
CA TYR A 400 -10.81 -18.88 -24.64
C TYR A 400 -10.62 -18.08 -23.35
N THR A 401 -9.61 -17.21 -23.32
CA THR A 401 -9.26 -16.43 -22.13
C THR A 401 -10.33 -15.40 -21.78
N ASP A 402 -10.96 -14.75 -22.78
CA ASP A 402 -12.13 -13.88 -22.56
C ASP A 402 -13.29 -14.64 -21.91
N LEU A 403 -13.67 -15.75 -22.52
CA LEU A 403 -14.82 -16.53 -22.06
C LEU A 403 -14.55 -17.14 -20.68
N LEU A 404 -13.37 -17.73 -20.47
CA LEU A 404 -13.01 -18.33 -19.18
C LEU A 404 -13.03 -17.30 -18.05
N ALA A 405 -12.51 -16.09 -18.28
CA ALA A 405 -12.54 -15.03 -17.28
C ALA A 405 -13.97 -14.69 -16.85
N LYS A 406 -14.93 -14.72 -17.79
CA LYS A 406 -16.35 -14.54 -17.49
C LYS A 406 -16.92 -15.72 -16.73
N LEU A 407 -16.62 -16.95 -17.17
CA LEU A 407 -17.10 -18.16 -16.50
C LEU A 407 -16.70 -18.16 -15.01
N TRP A 408 -15.45 -17.81 -14.71
CA TRP A 408 -14.97 -17.66 -13.33
C TRP A 408 -15.55 -16.43 -12.61
N ALA A 409 -15.74 -15.31 -13.29
CA ALA A 409 -16.40 -14.15 -12.66
C ALA A 409 -17.86 -14.46 -12.24
N LEU A 410 -18.55 -15.29 -13.03
CA LEU A 410 -19.94 -15.70 -12.82
C LEU A 410 -20.09 -16.84 -11.80
N ASP A 411 -18.99 -17.49 -11.42
CA ASP A 411 -18.98 -18.81 -10.80
C ASP A 411 -19.80 -19.86 -11.56
N TYR A 412 -19.70 -19.82 -12.90
CA TYR A 412 -20.48 -20.68 -13.77
C TYR A 412 -20.17 -22.15 -13.48
N LEU A 413 -21.21 -22.92 -13.12
CA LEU A 413 -21.11 -24.32 -12.70
C LEU A 413 -20.12 -24.56 -11.54
N SER A 414 -19.94 -23.58 -10.65
CA SER A 414 -18.98 -23.64 -9.54
C SER A 414 -17.54 -23.95 -9.99
N THR A 415 -17.15 -23.45 -11.17
CA THR A 415 -15.83 -23.74 -11.76
C THR A 415 -14.76 -22.70 -11.41
N THR A 416 -15.09 -21.69 -10.60
CA THR A 416 -14.11 -20.71 -10.14
C THR A 416 -13.06 -21.41 -9.26
N PRO A 417 -11.76 -21.24 -9.52
CA PRO A 417 -10.69 -21.94 -8.80
C PRO A 417 -10.40 -21.34 -7.41
N GLU A 418 -11.42 -21.13 -6.58
CA GLU A 418 -11.27 -20.52 -5.24
C GLU A 418 -10.50 -21.40 -4.25
N ASP A 419 -10.47 -22.71 -4.47
CA ASP A 419 -9.73 -23.69 -3.67
C ASP A 419 -8.32 -23.96 -4.22
N LYS A 420 -8.03 -23.51 -5.45
CA LYS A 420 -6.72 -23.69 -6.10
C LYS A 420 -5.87 -22.42 -6.08
N ILE A 421 -6.52 -21.26 -6.10
CA ILE A 421 -5.87 -19.95 -6.07
C ILE A 421 -6.34 -19.21 -4.82
N LEU A 422 -5.43 -19.06 -3.86
CA LEU A 422 -5.70 -18.41 -2.58
C LEU A 422 -6.26 -17.00 -2.79
N ASP A 423 -7.39 -16.71 -2.12
CA ASP A 423 -8.14 -15.44 -2.18
C ASP A 423 -8.80 -15.11 -3.54
N PHE A 424 -8.72 -15.99 -4.54
CA PHE A 424 -9.49 -15.80 -5.76
C PHE A 424 -10.98 -16.03 -5.47
N LYS A 425 -11.80 -15.01 -5.69
CA LYS A 425 -13.25 -15.07 -5.48
C LYS A 425 -13.98 -14.67 -6.74
N ALA A 426 -15.02 -15.42 -7.10
CA ALA A 426 -15.92 -15.01 -8.17
C ALA A 426 -16.51 -13.63 -7.87
N LEU A 427 -16.80 -12.82 -8.89
CA LEU A 427 -17.36 -11.48 -8.73
C LEU A 427 -18.69 -11.51 -7.95
N THR A 428 -19.46 -12.59 -8.08
CA THR A 428 -20.69 -12.86 -7.32
C THR A 428 -20.46 -13.00 -5.81
N LYS A 429 -19.26 -13.40 -5.38
CA LYS A 429 -18.87 -13.60 -3.97
C LYS A 429 -17.98 -12.47 -3.42
N VAL A 430 -17.60 -11.49 -4.25
CA VAL A 430 -16.83 -10.33 -3.79
C VAL A 430 -17.67 -9.48 -2.84
N LYS A 431 -17.24 -9.45 -1.58
CA LYS A 431 -17.85 -8.67 -0.52
C LYS A 431 -17.34 -7.23 -0.57
N ILE A 432 -18.28 -6.29 -0.61
CA ILE A 432 -18.03 -4.86 -0.48
C ILE A 432 -19.11 -4.29 0.44
N SER A 433 -18.78 -3.21 1.14
CA SER A 433 -19.71 -2.54 2.02
C SER A 433 -20.88 -1.90 1.25
N SER A 434 -22.03 -1.85 1.92
CA SER A 434 -23.26 -1.20 1.45
C SER A 434 -23.12 0.31 1.24
N ILE A 435 -22.02 0.93 1.66
CA ILE A 435 -21.66 2.32 1.26
C ILE A 435 -21.58 2.48 -0.27
N TYR A 436 -21.34 1.38 -1.00
CA TYR A 436 -21.27 1.36 -2.45
C TYR A 436 -22.60 0.99 -3.14
N GLN A 437 -23.69 0.72 -2.40
CA GLN A 437 -24.96 0.25 -2.96
C GLN A 437 -25.50 1.19 -4.07
N GLN A 438 -25.45 2.51 -3.85
CA GLN A 438 -25.89 3.49 -4.86
C GLN A 438 -25.04 3.44 -6.13
N GLU A 439 -23.73 3.17 -5.98
CA GLU A 439 -22.82 3.05 -7.11
C GLU A 439 -23.09 1.78 -7.90
N GLU A 440 -23.23 0.64 -7.21
CA GLU A 440 -23.57 -0.64 -7.84
C GLU A 440 -24.92 -0.59 -8.55
N ARG A 441 -25.92 0.14 -8.03
CA ARG A 441 -27.21 0.38 -8.72
C ARG A 441 -27.07 1.23 -9.98
N LYS A 442 -26.21 2.24 -9.96
CA LYS A 442 -25.98 3.12 -11.13
C LYS A 442 -25.13 2.45 -12.21
N LEU A 443 -24.28 1.51 -11.81
CA LEU A 443 -23.32 0.82 -12.65
C LEU A 443 -23.55 -0.70 -12.54
N PRO A 444 -24.72 -1.22 -12.97
CA PRO A 444 -25.08 -2.62 -12.77
C PRO A 444 -24.35 -3.55 -13.74
N SER A 445 -23.75 -3.01 -14.81
CA SER A 445 -23.08 -3.76 -15.85
C SER A 445 -21.61 -3.38 -15.91
N THR A 446 -20.75 -4.39 -15.99
CA THR A 446 -19.30 -4.24 -16.07
C THR A 446 -18.79 -5.08 -17.21
N ARG A 447 -18.24 -4.42 -18.22
CA ARG A 447 -17.56 -5.11 -19.30
C ARG A 447 -16.11 -5.36 -18.88
N LEU A 448 -15.73 -6.63 -18.77
CA LEU A 448 -14.32 -7.01 -18.62
C LEU A 448 -13.61 -6.86 -19.95
N TRP A 449 -12.29 -6.67 -19.94
CA TRP A 449 -11.40 -6.86 -21.09
C TRP A 449 -9.94 -7.06 -20.68
N PHE A 450 -9.23 -7.94 -21.37
CA PHE A 450 -7.77 -7.96 -21.33
C PHE A 450 -7.20 -6.84 -22.20
N GLY A 451 -6.00 -6.39 -21.87
CA GLY A 451 -5.22 -5.45 -22.66
C GLY A 451 -3.85 -5.23 -22.04
N ILE A 452 -3.12 -4.23 -22.52
CA ILE A 452 -1.73 -4.03 -22.10
C ILE A 452 -1.64 -3.39 -20.71
N GLN A 453 -0.72 -3.87 -19.90
CA GLN A 453 -0.31 -3.22 -18.66
C GLN A 453 0.76 -2.17 -18.94
N ASP A 454 0.50 -0.90 -18.60
CA ASP A 454 1.48 0.19 -18.81
C ASP A 454 2.80 -0.05 -18.07
N LYS A 455 2.73 -0.68 -16.88
CA LYS A 455 3.89 -1.11 -16.11
C LYS A 455 4.63 -2.31 -16.72
N GLY A 456 4.09 -2.94 -17.75
CA GLY A 456 4.59 -4.19 -18.32
C GLY A 456 5.67 -4.03 -19.39
N PHE A 457 5.89 -2.82 -19.91
CA PHE A 457 6.88 -2.58 -20.97
C PHE A 457 7.50 -1.19 -20.86
N GLN A 458 8.59 -0.88 -21.56
CA GLN A 458 9.19 0.46 -21.70
C GLN A 458 9.83 0.62 -23.08
N VAL A 459 9.73 1.82 -23.66
CA VAL A 459 10.52 2.19 -24.85
C VAL A 459 11.76 2.98 -24.40
N ALA A 460 12.93 2.53 -24.82
CA ALA A 460 14.25 3.06 -24.43
C ALA A 460 15.11 3.37 -25.66
N ASP A 461 16.36 3.79 -25.42
CA ASP A 461 17.37 4.02 -26.45
C ASP A 461 16.90 4.89 -27.63
N GLN A 462 16.29 6.04 -27.32
CA GLN A 462 15.78 6.97 -28.33
C GLN A 462 14.72 6.35 -29.25
N GLY A 463 13.90 5.43 -28.72
CA GLY A 463 12.85 4.76 -29.50
C GLY A 463 13.33 3.50 -30.21
N LYS A 464 14.63 3.16 -30.11
CA LYS A 464 15.23 2.01 -30.81
C LYS A 464 15.18 0.72 -30.02
N SER A 465 14.65 0.73 -28.79
CA SER A 465 14.52 -0.48 -28.00
C SER A 465 13.21 -0.54 -27.24
N MET A 466 12.67 -1.74 -27.12
CA MET A 466 11.52 -2.09 -26.32
C MET A 466 11.93 -3.14 -25.29
N LEU A 467 11.52 -2.92 -24.04
CA LEU A 467 11.85 -3.75 -22.90
C LEU A 467 10.55 -4.20 -22.25
N PHE A 468 10.48 -5.45 -21.79
CA PHE A 468 9.31 -6.00 -21.12
C PHE A 468 9.63 -6.42 -19.69
N ALA A 469 8.64 -6.27 -18.82
CA ALA A 469 8.57 -7.06 -17.59
C ALA A 469 7.94 -8.42 -17.92
N ARG A 470 8.01 -9.34 -16.96
CA ARG A 470 7.38 -10.67 -17.08
C ARG A 470 5.91 -10.60 -17.46
N ASN A 471 5.15 -9.68 -16.86
CA ASN A 471 3.74 -9.47 -17.16
C ASN A 471 3.55 -8.16 -17.95
N ALA A 472 2.92 -8.26 -19.12
CA ALA A 472 2.49 -7.15 -19.95
C ALA A 472 0.98 -7.12 -20.17
N THR A 473 0.23 -8.07 -19.59
CA THR A 473 -1.23 -8.12 -19.62
C THR A 473 -1.83 -7.56 -18.35
N ARG A 474 -2.93 -6.82 -18.49
CA ARG A 474 -3.88 -6.54 -17.41
C ARG A 474 -5.30 -6.75 -17.89
N ILE A 475 -6.20 -7.00 -16.95
CA ILE A 475 -7.64 -6.93 -17.12
C ILE A 475 -8.09 -5.53 -16.71
N TYR A 476 -9.08 -5.00 -17.41
CA TYR A 476 -9.75 -3.81 -17.00
C TYR A 476 -11.25 -4.04 -17.08
N ALA A 477 -11.96 -3.06 -16.56
CA ALA A 477 -13.33 -2.88 -16.94
C ALA A 477 -13.67 -1.41 -17.07
N ALA A 478 -14.68 -1.17 -17.88
CA ALA A 478 -15.57 -0.05 -17.66
C ALA A 478 -16.95 -0.56 -17.28
N SER A 479 -17.58 0.20 -16.40
CA SER A 479 -19.00 0.07 -16.19
C SER A 479 -19.74 0.99 -17.15
N SER A 480 -20.81 0.48 -17.73
CA SER A 480 -21.66 1.22 -18.65
C SER A 480 -23.10 1.21 -18.17
N ASN A 481 -23.86 2.19 -18.60
CA ASN A 481 -25.31 2.15 -18.54
C ASN A 481 -25.81 1.57 -19.88
N PRO A 482 -26.56 0.46 -19.90
CA PRO A 482 -27.11 -0.11 -21.14
C PRO A 482 -27.92 0.89 -22.00
N LEU A 483 -28.42 1.96 -21.39
CA LEU A 483 -29.18 3.04 -22.06
C LEU A 483 -28.28 4.10 -22.73
N GLN A 484 -26.99 4.05 -22.50
CA GLN A 484 -25.96 4.91 -23.09
C GLN A 484 -24.80 4.06 -23.62
N PRO A 485 -25.06 3.18 -24.61
CA PRO A 485 -24.01 2.32 -25.17
C PRO A 485 -22.86 3.16 -25.72
N GLY A 486 -21.63 2.81 -25.35
CA GLY A 486 -20.42 3.54 -25.73
C GLY A 486 -19.98 4.66 -24.77
N VAL A 487 -20.75 4.98 -23.72
CA VAL A 487 -20.33 5.87 -22.63
C VAL A 487 -19.82 5.02 -21.47
N GLU A 488 -18.53 4.70 -21.52
CA GLU A 488 -17.84 3.89 -20.53
C GLU A 488 -17.35 4.74 -19.35
N THR A 489 -17.62 4.30 -18.13
CA THR A 489 -17.18 4.97 -16.88
C THR A 489 -16.29 4.05 -16.05
N SER A 490 -15.63 4.59 -15.03
CA SER A 490 -14.83 3.79 -14.10
C SER A 490 -15.65 2.63 -13.51
N PRO A 491 -15.03 1.45 -13.31
CA PRO A 491 -15.73 0.27 -12.84
C PRO A 491 -16.41 0.50 -11.48
N SER A 492 -17.50 -0.25 -11.23
CA SER A 492 -18.14 -0.32 -9.91
C SER A 492 -17.16 -0.83 -8.83
N ALA A 493 -17.47 -0.62 -7.56
CA ALA A 493 -16.59 -1.02 -6.46
C ALA A 493 -16.35 -2.54 -6.43
N SER A 494 -17.39 -3.34 -6.72
CA SER A 494 -17.26 -4.80 -6.76
C SER A 494 -16.36 -5.27 -7.91
N SER A 495 -16.54 -4.65 -9.07
CA SER A 495 -15.78 -4.96 -10.27
C SER A 495 -14.32 -4.53 -10.13
N GLU A 496 -14.07 -3.36 -9.55
CA GLU A 496 -12.70 -2.91 -9.24
C GLU A 496 -12.01 -3.83 -8.22
N ALA A 497 -12.72 -4.31 -7.20
CA ALA A 497 -12.16 -5.24 -6.23
C ALA A 497 -11.77 -6.58 -6.88
N PHE A 498 -12.67 -7.18 -7.67
CA PHE A 498 -12.41 -8.42 -8.42
C PHE A 498 -11.23 -8.28 -9.40
N LEU A 499 -11.26 -7.25 -10.24
CA LEU A 499 -10.27 -7.06 -11.30
C LEU A 499 -8.94 -6.54 -10.77
N GLY A 500 -8.99 -5.71 -9.73
CA GLY A 500 -7.82 -5.28 -8.99
C GLY A 500 -7.07 -6.49 -8.47
N TRP A 501 -7.77 -7.39 -7.76
CA TRP A 501 -7.19 -8.64 -7.28
C TRP A 501 -6.60 -9.47 -8.43
N TRP A 502 -7.35 -9.67 -9.52
CA TRP A 502 -6.83 -10.47 -10.64
C TRP A 502 -5.54 -9.86 -11.22
N ASN A 503 -5.52 -8.55 -11.48
CA ASN A 503 -4.33 -7.87 -12.00
C ASN A 503 -3.13 -7.99 -11.07
N ASP A 504 -3.38 -7.83 -9.78
CA ASP A 504 -2.38 -7.93 -8.73
C ASP A 504 -1.79 -9.36 -8.66
N HIS A 505 -2.55 -10.37 -9.09
CA HIS A 505 -2.20 -11.79 -9.00
C HIS A 505 -2.19 -12.52 -10.36
N TYR A 506 -2.01 -11.78 -11.46
CA TYR A 506 -2.13 -12.32 -12.82
C TYR A 506 -1.23 -13.52 -13.06
N GLU A 507 0.00 -13.49 -12.53
CA GLU A 507 0.96 -14.57 -12.72
C GLU A 507 0.50 -15.88 -12.08
N GLU A 508 -0.18 -15.83 -10.94
CA GLU A 508 -0.70 -17.04 -10.29
C GLU A 508 -1.88 -17.62 -11.04
N VAL A 509 -2.74 -16.74 -11.57
CA VAL A 509 -3.81 -17.17 -12.46
C VAL A 509 -3.25 -17.81 -13.72
N ALA A 510 -2.20 -17.24 -14.31
CA ALA A 510 -1.54 -17.77 -15.50
C ALA A 510 -0.78 -19.07 -15.24
N ARG A 511 -0.18 -19.23 -14.07
CA ARG A 511 0.42 -20.51 -13.64
C ARG A 511 -0.62 -21.62 -13.51
N TYR A 512 -1.83 -21.27 -13.03
CA TYR A 512 -2.92 -22.23 -12.92
C TYR A 512 -3.55 -22.58 -14.27
N GLU A 513 -3.81 -21.58 -15.12
CA GLU A 513 -4.32 -21.73 -16.49
C GLU A 513 -3.31 -21.14 -17.50
N PRO A 514 -2.44 -22.00 -18.08
CA PRO A 514 -1.34 -21.57 -18.95
C PRO A 514 -1.76 -20.81 -20.21
N GLU A 515 -3.02 -20.88 -20.65
CA GLU A 515 -3.48 -20.04 -21.76
C GLU A 515 -3.40 -18.53 -21.45
N TYR A 516 -3.39 -18.13 -20.17
CA TYR A 516 -3.09 -16.75 -19.80
C TYR A 516 -1.60 -16.41 -19.93
N GLU A 517 -0.68 -17.37 -19.81
CA GLU A 517 0.74 -17.15 -20.14
C GLU A 517 0.91 -16.88 -21.63
N ARG A 518 0.22 -17.68 -22.44
CA ARG A 518 0.17 -17.52 -23.88
C ARG A 518 -0.48 -16.19 -24.28
N LEU A 519 -1.55 -15.78 -23.61
CA LEU A 519 -2.15 -14.45 -23.77
C LEU A 519 -1.13 -13.33 -23.49
N ASN A 520 -0.34 -13.47 -22.43
CA ASN A 520 0.71 -12.51 -22.09
C ASN A 520 1.77 -12.38 -23.17
N GLU A 521 2.20 -13.48 -23.78
CA GLU A 521 3.11 -13.44 -24.92
C GLU A 521 2.44 -12.85 -26.18
N ILE A 522 1.18 -13.17 -26.47
CA ILE A 522 0.41 -12.52 -27.55
C ILE A 522 0.41 -11.00 -27.37
N MET A 523 0.21 -10.51 -26.13
CA MET A 523 0.24 -9.08 -25.83
C MET A 523 1.62 -8.45 -26.06
N LYS A 524 2.71 -9.11 -25.65
CA LYS A 524 4.08 -8.62 -25.86
C LYS A 524 4.46 -8.59 -27.35
N TRP A 525 4.11 -9.62 -28.09
CA TRP A 525 4.38 -9.66 -29.54
C TRP A 525 3.52 -8.66 -30.30
N SER A 526 2.27 -8.45 -29.90
CA SER A 526 1.42 -7.38 -30.42
C SER A 526 2.03 -5.99 -30.14
N LEU A 527 2.57 -5.76 -28.94
CA LEU A 527 3.32 -4.54 -28.60
C LEU A 527 4.57 -4.35 -29.48
N LEU A 528 5.37 -5.40 -29.65
CA LEU A 528 6.59 -5.37 -30.43
C LEU A 528 6.29 -5.03 -31.90
N ILE A 529 5.32 -5.72 -32.50
CA ILE A 529 4.89 -5.47 -33.88
C ILE A 529 4.32 -4.06 -34.01
N GLY A 530 3.48 -3.62 -33.07
CA GLY A 530 2.95 -2.26 -33.03
C GLY A 530 4.07 -1.20 -32.99
N TRP A 531 5.10 -1.41 -32.17
CA TRP A 531 6.25 -0.52 -32.08
C TRP A 531 7.12 -0.49 -33.34
N LEU A 532 7.39 -1.65 -33.96
CA LEU A 532 8.11 -1.70 -35.23
C LEU A 532 7.37 -0.93 -36.32
N ASN A 533 6.05 -1.08 -36.39
CA ASN A 533 5.24 -0.39 -37.37
C ASN A 533 5.16 1.12 -37.13
N GLU A 534 5.14 1.58 -35.88
CA GLU A 534 5.15 3.01 -35.55
C GLU A 534 6.54 3.64 -35.78
N SER A 535 7.60 2.84 -35.77
CA SER A 535 8.98 3.29 -36.00
C SER A 535 9.48 3.08 -37.44
N ASP A 536 8.58 2.87 -38.40
CA ASP A 536 8.90 2.60 -39.81
C ASP A 536 9.88 1.43 -40.01
N HIS A 537 9.80 0.43 -39.13
CA HIS A 537 10.63 -0.77 -39.10
C HIS A 537 9.80 -2.07 -39.19
N GLY A 538 8.52 -1.97 -39.54
CA GLY A 538 7.61 -3.11 -39.69
C GLY A 538 8.09 -4.17 -40.69
N ASP A 539 8.82 -3.74 -41.72
CA ASP A 539 9.32 -4.58 -42.80
C ASP A 539 10.46 -5.52 -42.34
N LEU A 540 11.05 -5.29 -41.16
CA LEU A 540 12.02 -6.22 -40.55
C LEU A 540 11.42 -7.62 -40.28
N LEU A 541 10.09 -7.74 -40.30
CA LEU A 541 9.36 -8.99 -40.12
C LEU A 541 8.59 -9.42 -41.38
N ASP A 542 8.85 -8.85 -42.56
CA ASP A 542 8.11 -9.17 -43.81
C ASP A 542 8.21 -10.66 -44.21
N PHE A 543 9.24 -11.38 -43.75
CA PHE A 543 9.35 -12.83 -43.95
C PHE A 543 8.19 -13.63 -43.30
N LEU A 544 7.45 -13.04 -42.35
CA LEU A 544 6.24 -13.63 -41.76
C LEU A 544 5.05 -13.68 -42.74
N GLN A 545 5.09 -12.91 -43.83
CA GLN A 545 4.06 -12.93 -44.86
C GLN A 545 3.91 -14.31 -45.52
N GLY A 546 5.01 -15.07 -45.63
CA GLY A 546 5.03 -16.40 -46.23
C GLY A 546 4.68 -17.55 -45.26
N VAL A 547 4.55 -17.27 -43.96
CA VAL A 547 4.20 -18.30 -42.96
C VAL A 547 2.73 -18.67 -43.11
N GLN A 548 2.44 -19.95 -43.34
CA GLN A 548 1.08 -20.45 -43.43
C GLN A 548 0.43 -20.46 -42.05
N VAL A 549 -0.62 -19.66 -41.88
CA VAL A 549 -1.42 -19.60 -40.66
C VAL A 549 -2.72 -20.37 -40.89
N LYS A 550 -3.00 -21.38 -40.05
CA LYS A 550 -4.30 -22.05 -40.02
C LYS A 550 -5.39 -21.04 -39.64
N ARG A 551 -6.47 -20.97 -40.44
CA ARG A 551 -7.53 -19.93 -40.36
C ARG A 551 -8.95 -20.50 -40.34
N ASP A 552 -9.07 -21.81 -40.13
CA ASP A 552 -10.32 -22.57 -40.16
C ASP A 552 -10.69 -23.19 -38.80
N ASN A 553 -9.96 -22.82 -37.73
CA ASN A 553 -10.36 -23.21 -36.38
C ASN A 553 -11.77 -22.68 -36.07
N TRP A 554 -12.53 -23.47 -35.33
CA TRP A 554 -13.86 -23.11 -34.85
C TRP A 554 -13.92 -23.45 -33.37
N PHE A 555 -14.24 -22.46 -32.53
CA PHE A 555 -13.98 -22.56 -31.09
C PHE A 555 -14.52 -23.85 -30.43
N PRO A 556 -15.78 -24.29 -30.65
CA PRO A 556 -16.29 -25.55 -30.08
C PRO A 556 -15.49 -26.81 -30.46
N ASN A 557 -14.88 -26.83 -31.64
CA ASN A 557 -14.02 -27.95 -32.06
C ASN A 557 -12.64 -27.79 -31.45
N TRP A 558 -12.10 -26.57 -31.46
CA TRP A 558 -10.79 -26.27 -30.89
C TRP A 558 -10.72 -26.63 -29.40
N VAL A 559 -11.70 -26.25 -28.57
CA VAL A 559 -11.70 -26.62 -27.13
C VAL A 559 -11.81 -28.12 -26.90
N ARG A 560 -12.46 -28.85 -27.83
CA ARG A 560 -12.58 -30.31 -27.76
C ARG A 560 -11.26 -30.99 -28.10
N GLU A 561 -10.55 -30.48 -29.11
CA GLU A 561 -9.23 -30.96 -29.53
C GLU A 561 -8.14 -30.65 -28.49
N ASN A 562 -8.36 -29.65 -27.65
CA ASN A 562 -7.41 -29.19 -26.63
C ASN A 562 -7.88 -29.46 -25.19
N SER A 563 -8.90 -30.29 -24.97
CA SER A 563 -9.54 -30.43 -23.66
C SER A 563 -8.60 -30.96 -22.57
N ASP A 564 -7.60 -31.76 -22.93
CA ASP A 564 -6.61 -32.35 -22.03
C ASP A 564 -5.71 -31.32 -21.33
N ARG A 565 -5.48 -30.17 -21.97
CA ARG A 565 -4.59 -29.12 -21.45
C ARG A 565 -5.29 -27.91 -20.82
N LEU A 566 -6.60 -27.74 -21.06
CA LEU A 566 -7.39 -26.61 -20.58
C LEU A 566 -7.96 -26.92 -19.17
N LYS A 567 -8.08 -25.94 -18.26
CA LYS A 567 -8.59 -26.22 -16.89
C LYS A 567 -10.11 -26.32 -16.83
N PHE A 568 -10.84 -25.53 -17.62
CA PHE A 568 -12.29 -25.66 -17.71
C PHE A 568 -12.67 -26.82 -18.64
N GLN A 569 -13.55 -27.71 -18.17
CA GLN A 569 -13.89 -28.96 -18.85
C GLN A 569 -15.34 -29.00 -19.36
N ASN A 570 -16.23 -28.16 -18.83
CA ASN A 570 -17.68 -28.22 -19.07
C ASN A 570 -18.12 -27.45 -20.33
N TRP A 571 -17.31 -27.45 -21.40
CA TRP A 571 -17.56 -26.67 -22.63
C TRP A 571 -18.88 -27.03 -23.33
N SER A 572 -19.36 -28.26 -23.21
CA SER A 572 -20.65 -28.69 -23.76
C SER A 572 -21.84 -27.98 -23.12
N GLN A 573 -21.70 -27.51 -21.86
CA GLN A 573 -22.78 -26.83 -21.13
C GLN A 573 -22.92 -25.35 -21.51
N VAL A 574 -21.88 -24.76 -22.11
CA VAL A 574 -21.91 -23.37 -22.61
C VAL A 574 -22.96 -23.19 -23.70
N GLY A 575 -23.25 -24.24 -24.47
CA GLY A 575 -24.36 -24.26 -25.43
C GLY A 575 -24.15 -23.43 -26.70
N PHE A 576 -22.97 -23.51 -27.32
CA PHE A 576 -22.68 -22.83 -28.60
C PHE A 576 -23.73 -23.16 -29.67
N TYR A 577 -24.18 -22.13 -30.41
CA TYR A 577 -25.08 -22.29 -31.54
C TYR A 577 -24.35 -22.80 -32.78
N GLU A 578 -25.12 -23.32 -33.74
CA GLU A 578 -24.61 -23.76 -35.03
C GLU A 578 -24.03 -22.59 -35.86
N ARG A 579 -23.15 -22.93 -36.81
CA ARG A 579 -22.56 -21.96 -37.75
C ARG A 579 -23.66 -21.22 -38.51
N GLY A 580 -23.52 -19.89 -38.64
CA GLY A 580 -24.52 -19.08 -39.35
C GLY A 580 -25.73 -18.68 -38.51
N TYR A 581 -25.77 -19.01 -37.21
CA TYR A 581 -26.87 -18.65 -36.32
C TYR A 581 -27.22 -17.16 -36.43
N LYS A 582 -28.45 -16.88 -36.86
CA LYS A 582 -28.98 -15.52 -37.07
C LYS A 582 -28.08 -14.61 -37.92
N GLY A 583 -27.37 -15.20 -38.90
CA GLY A 583 -26.48 -14.47 -39.80
C GLY A 583 -25.09 -14.20 -39.23
N SER A 584 -24.78 -14.68 -38.01
CA SER A 584 -23.43 -14.60 -37.45
C SER A 584 -22.44 -15.39 -38.30
N LYS A 585 -21.33 -14.76 -38.68
CA LYS A 585 -20.22 -15.39 -39.42
C LYS A 585 -19.17 -16.02 -38.50
N THR A 586 -19.33 -15.84 -37.20
CA THR A 586 -18.41 -16.23 -36.12
C THR A 586 -19.19 -17.02 -35.08
N GLU A 587 -18.47 -17.59 -34.11
CA GLU A 587 -19.08 -18.39 -33.06
C GLU A 587 -20.11 -17.58 -32.29
N ALA A 588 -21.32 -18.13 -32.20
CA ALA A 588 -22.43 -17.54 -31.47
C ALA A 588 -22.83 -18.45 -30.31
N MET A 589 -23.25 -17.86 -29.20
CA MET A 589 -23.63 -18.56 -27.98
C MET A 589 -24.71 -17.79 -27.21
N PRO A 590 -25.45 -18.46 -26.31
CA PRO A 590 -26.34 -17.78 -25.37
C PRO A 590 -25.57 -16.73 -24.55
N VAL A 591 -26.27 -15.68 -24.09
CA VAL A 591 -25.72 -14.83 -23.03
C VAL A 591 -25.62 -15.69 -21.77
N LEU A 592 -24.41 -15.91 -21.28
CA LEU A 592 -24.22 -16.60 -20.02
C LEU A 592 -24.59 -15.66 -18.87
N ILE A 593 -25.47 -16.14 -18.00
CA ILE A 593 -25.83 -15.47 -16.76
C ILE A 593 -25.29 -16.28 -15.59
N SER A 594 -24.86 -15.59 -14.54
CA SER A 594 -24.51 -16.24 -13.28
C SER A 594 -25.78 -16.85 -12.68
N GLU A 595 -25.61 -17.78 -11.75
CA GLU A 595 -26.69 -18.07 -10.81
C GLU A 595 -27.17 -16.75 -10.16
N ALA A 596 -28.45 -16.69 -9.84
CA ALA A 596 -29.02 -15.55 -9.14
C ALA A 596 -28.30 -15.40 -7.79
N PHE A 597 -27.50 -14.35 -7.65
CA PHE A 597 -26.86 -14.00 -6.38
C PHE A 597 -27.53 -12.75 -5.81
N GLN A 598 -27.76 -12.77 -4.49
CA GLN A 598 -28.28 -11.61 -3.79
C GLN A 598 -27.13 -10.68 -3.43
N LYS A 599 -27.27 -9.40 -3.79
CA LYS A 599 -26.37 -8.34 -3.32
C LYS A 599 -27.21 -7.14 -2.91
N PHE A 600 -27.14 -6.79 -1.62
CA PHE A 600 -27.96 -5.72 -1.03
C PHE A 600 -29.48 -5.93 -1.23
N GLY A 601 -29.94 -7.19 -1.15
CA GLY A 601 -31.35 -7.56 -1.33
C GLY A 601 -31.86 -7.60 -2.77
N GLU A 602 -30.99 -7.39 -3.78
CA GLU A 602 -31.35 -7.43 -5.21
C GLU A 602 -30.71 -8.64 -5.91
N ILE A 603 -31.45 -9.29 -6.82
CA ILE A 603 -30.93 -10.34 -7.73
C ILE A 603 -30.21 -9.66 -8.91
N ARG A 604 -28.99 -10.11 -9.25
CA ARG A 604 -28.15 -9.49 -10.30
C ARG A 604 -27.53 -10.52 -11.27
N TYR A 605 -27.10 -10.04 -12.44
CA TYR A 605 -26.42 -10.80 -13.52
C TYR A 605 -25.22 -10.00 -14.11
N LEU A 606 -24.21 -10.67 -14.69
CA LEU A 606 -22.99 -10.04 -15.26
C LEU A 606 -22.73 -10.43 -16.74
N SER A 607 -22.02 -9.60 -17.53
CA SER A 607 -21.55 -9.92 -18.92
C SER A 607 -20.34 -9.04 -19.37
N GLY A 608 -19.40 -9.50 -20.23
CA GLY A 608 -18.17 -8.73 -20.64
C GLY A 608 -17.54 -9.03 -22.04
N GLY A 609 -16.28 -8.63 -22.37
CA GLY A 609 -15.51 -8.83 -23.66
C GLY A 609 -13.95 -8.73 -23.57
N VAL A 610 -13.15 -8.53 -24.66
CA VAL A 610 -11.65 -8.31 -24.68
C VAL A 610 -11.23 -7.25 -25.74
N SER A 611 -9.98 -6.74 -25.72
CA SER A 611 -9.35 -5.91 -26.79
C SER A 611 -7.81 -6.12 -26.85
N LEU A 612 -7.15 -5.99 -28.01
CA LEU A 612 -5.66 -5.94 -28.08
C LEU A 612 -5.12 -4.51 -28.29
N ALA A 613 -3.80 -4.42 -28.39
CA ALA A 613 -2.99 -3.20 -28.41
C ALA A 613 -3.14 -2.32 -29.67
N GLY A 614 -3.80 -1.17 -29.57
CA GLY A 614 -3.84 -0.15 -30.64
C GLY A 614 -2.54 0.65 -30.82
N LYS A 615 -2.29 1.18 -32.03
CA LYS A 615 -1.21 2.16 -32.30
C LYS A 615 -1.22 3.37 -31.35
N ASP A 616 -2.39 3.79 -30.89
CA ASP A 616 -2.55 4.96 -30.02
C ASP A 616 -1.87 4.81 -28.65
N ILE A 617 -1.51 3.58 -28.24
CA ILE A 617 -0.78 3.30 -27.00
C ILE A 617 0.62 3.93 -27.01
N PHE A 618 1.24 4.09 -28.18
CA PHE A 618 2.59 4.66 -28.30
C PHE A 618 2.60 6.18 -28.41
N LYS A 619 1.52 6.79 -28.93
CA LYS A 619 1.44 8.25 -29.16
C LYS A 619 1.56 9.09 -27.88
N GLY A 620 1.20 8.51 -26.73
CA GLY A 620 1.29 9.17 -25.41
C GLY A 620 2.55 8.82 -24.61
N ARG A 621 3.46 8.01 -25.16
CA ARG A 621 4.55 7.43 -24.35
C ARG A 621 5.89 8.08 -24.65
N ALA A 622 6.31 8.97 -23.76
CA ALA A 622 7.62 9.58 -23.83
C ALA A 622 8.75 8.53 -23.71
N ILE A 623 9.76 8.67 -24.57
CA ILE A 623 10.95 7.82 -24.56
C ILE A 623 11.74 8.04 -23.27
N LEU A 624 12.31 6.96 -22.71
CA LEU A 624 13.16 7.04 -21.52
C LEU A 624 14.32 8.06 -21.74
N PRO A 625 14.46 9.08 -20.88
CA PRO A 625 15.50 10.09 -21.05
C PRO A 625 16.91 9.53 -20.76
N LYS A 626 17.94 10.06 -21.43
CA LYS A 626 19.34 9.82 -21.04
C LYS A 626 19.61 10.58 -19.72
N THR A 627 19.79 9.88 -18.60
CA THR A 627 19.71 10.46 -17.24
C THR A 627 21.04 10.60 -16.48
N SER A 628 21.14 11.68 -15.67
CA SER A 628 22.12 11.88 -14.58
C SER A 628 21.71 11.13 -13.30
N LYS A 629 22.61 10.97 -12.30
CA LYS A 629 22.42 10.11 -11.10
C LYS A 629 21.10 10.34 -10.33
N ALA A 630 20.77 11.57 -9.98
CA ALA A 630 19.51 11.91 -9.27
C ALA A 630 18.24 11.62 -10.10
N LYS A 631 18.37 11.42 -11.42
CA LYS A 631 17.26 11.09 -12.31
C LYS A 631 17.05 9.58 -12.46
N GLN A 632 17.98 8.73 -11.99
CA GLN A 632 17.89 7.27 -12.18
C GLN A 632 17.00 6.57 -11.14
N LEU A 633 16.94 7.06 -9.90
CA LEU A 633 16.22 6.39 -8.80
C LEU A 633 14.69 6.42 -8.97
N ALA A 634 14.18 7.51 -9.53
CA ALA A 634 12.77 7.71 -9.80
C ALA A 634 12.27 7.06 -11.11
N LEU A 635 13.14 6.40 -11.89
CA LEU A 635 12.73 5.79 -13.15
C LEU A 635 11.79 4.61 -12.89
N ARG A 636 10.61 4.67 -13.52
CA ARG A 636 9.62 3.58 -13.59
C ARG A 636 8.98 3.58 -14.96
N SER A 637 8.53 2.42 -15.42
CA SER A 637 7.89 2.33 -16.74
C SER A 637 6.56 3.06 -16.85
N ASP A 638 5.86 3.33 -15.75
CA ASP A 638 4.57 4.01 -15.74
C ASP A 638 4.66 5.52 -15.55
N VAL A 639 5.87 6.10 -15.55
CA VAL A 639 6.08 7.55 -15.52
C VAL A 639 5.91 8.13 -16.92
N ASP A 640 5.15 9.23 -17.03
CA ASP A 640 5.10 10.06 -18.22
C ASP A 640 6.29 11.02 -18.21
N TYR A 641 7.38 10.60 -18.84
CA TYR A 641 8.63 11.38 -18.88
C TYR A 641 8.51 12.74 -19.57
N SER A 642 7.45 12.99 -20.35
CA SER A 642 7.20 14.32 -20.93
C SER A 642 6.88 15.38 -19.87
N THR A 643 6.43 14.94 -18.69
CA THR A 643 6.02 15.81 -17.58
C THR A 643 7.11 16.00 -16.53
N PHE A 644 8.29 15.42 -16.75
CA PHE A 644 9.39 15.41 -15.79
C PHE A 644 10.02 16.79 -15.69
N ASN A 645 9.97 17.40 -14.51
CA ASN A 645 10.44 18.77 -14.29
C ASN A 645 11.17 18.88 -12.95
N LEU A 646 12.37 19.47 -12.96
CA LEU A 646 13.17 19.73 -11.77
C LEU A 646 13.19 21.23 -11.52
N ILE A 647 12.55 21.67 -10.43
CA ILE A 647 12.49 23.07 -10.00
C ILE A 647 12.90 23.12 -8.54
N ASP A 648 13.90 23.93 -8.17
CA ASP A 648 14.32 24.17 -6.78
C ASP A 648 14.51 22.89 -5.94
N ASP A 649 15.30 21.94 -6.43
CA ASP A 649 15.55 20.61 -5.83
C ASP A 649 14.28 19.76 -5.58
N SER A 650 13.20 20.12 -6.27
CA SER A 650 11.92 19.41 -6.28
C SER A 650 11.70 18.76 -7.64
N LEU A 651 11.66 17.43 -7.66
CA LEU A 651 11.36 16.64 -8.83
C LEU A 651 9.85 16.44 -8.96
N ASN A 652 9.26 16.86 -10.07
CA ASN A 652 7.84 16.74 -10.36
C ASN A 652 7.62 15.89 -11.62
N PHE A 653 6.64 15.00 -11.61
CA PHE A 653 6.23 14.24 -12.79
C PHE A 653 4.82 13.68 -12.62
N LYS A 654 4.25 13.16 -13.71
CA LYS A 654 3.00 12.41 -13.73
C LYS A 654 3.24 10.97 -14.09
N THR A 655 2.38 10.07 -13.62
CA THR A 655 2.26 8.73 -14.19
C THR A 655 1.34 8.74 -15.40
N LEU A 656 1.39 7.69 -16.23
CA LEU A 656 0.49 7.48 -17.37
C LEU A 656 -0.98 7.38 -16.94
N ASN A 657 -1.25 6.99 -15.69
CA ASN A 657 -2.60 6.99 -15.11
C ASN A 657 -3.06 8.38 -14.63
N GLY A 658 -2.18 9.38 -14.64
CA GLY A 658 -2.45 10.78 -14.30
C GLY A 658 -2.18 11.16 -12.85
N THR A 659 -1.46 10.36 -12.07
CA THR A 659 -1.07 10.72 -10.70
C THR A 659 0.15 11.63 -10.73
N ASN A 660 0.05 12.80 -10.11
CA ASN A 660 1.14 13.76 -10.00
C ASN A 660 1.98 13.44 -8.76
N TYR A 661 3.30 13.37 -8.92
CA TYR A 661 4.26 13.23 -7.84
C TYR A 661 5.14 14.47 -7.76
N GLN A 662 5.46 14.87 -6.53
CA GLN A 662 6.43 15.90 -6.20
C GLN A 662 7.38 15.35 -5.13
N LEU A 663 8.68 15.30 -5.41
CA LEU A 663 9.71 14.78 -4.52
C LEU A 663 10.64 15.95 -4.17
N LYS A 664 10.55 16.45 -2.94
CA LYS A 664 11.32 17.60 -2.46
C LYS A 664 12.37 17.17 -1.45
N THR A 665 13.61 17.59 -1.68
CA THR A 665 14.66 17.51 -0.65
C THR A 665 14.61 18.78 0.19
N SER A 666 14.41 18.67 1.51
CA SER A 666 14.23 19.83 2.39
C SER A 666 15.51 20.14 3.17
N LYS A 667 16.12 19.11 3.78
CA LYS A 667 17.37 19.15 4.58
C LYS A 667 18.10 17.81 4.46
N GLN A 668 19.38 17.71 4.87
CA GLN A 668 20.19 16.48 4.74
C GLN A 668 19.49 15.21 5.27
N ASN A 669 18.71 15.33 6.35
CA ASN A 669 18.02 14.21 7.00
C ASN A 669 16.49 14.22 6.81
N LEU A 670 15.96 14.99 5.86
CA LEU A 670 14.51 15.11 5.64
C LEU A 670 14.16 15.23 4.15
N SER A 671 13.33 14.29 3.67
CA SER A 671 12.78 14.32 2.31
C SER A 671 11.27 14.14 2.30
N LEU A 672 10.58 14.81 1.37
CA LEU A 672 9.12 14.83 1.26
C LEU A 672 8.68 14.32 -0.11
N VAL A 673 7.72 13.39 -0.16
CA VAL A 673 6.94 13.06 -1.37
C VAL A 673 5.53 13.56 -1.19
N THR A 674 4.96 14.17 -2.22
CA THR A 674 3.53 14.42 -2.32
C THR A 674 3.00 13.73 -3.57
N ALA A 675 1.96 12.91 -3.42
CA ALA A 675 1.28 12.21 -4.49
C ALA A 675 -0.18 12.64 -4.58
N LYS A 676 -0.65 13.05 -5.76
CA LYS A 676 -2.03 13.50 -5.99
C LYS A 676 -2.59 12.90 -7.27
N ALA A 677 -3.57 12.01 -7.12
CA ALA A 677 -4.27 11.42 -8.27
C ALA A 677 -5.03 12.47 -9.10
N LYS A 678 -5.33 12.13 -10.36
CA LYS A 678 -6.20 12.95 -11.20
C LYS A 678 -7.58 13.17 -10.56
N GLN A 679 -8.23 14.27 -10.92
CA GLN A 679 -9.58 14.58 -10.46
C GLN A 679 -10.56 13.47 -10.89
N GLY A 680 -11.51 13.14 -10.01
CA GLY A 680 -12.51 12.09 -10.26
C GLY A 680 -12.06 10.66 -9.92
N THR A 681 -10.76 10.42 -9.72
CA THR A 681 -10.25 9.14 -9.21
C THR A 681 -10.88 8.83 -7.85
N LYS A 682 -11.39 7.60 -7.70
CA LYS A 682 -12.01 7.11 -6.46
C LYS A 682 -10.96 6.35 -5.65
N PHE A 683 -10.90 6.61 -4.35
CA PHE A 683 -9.96 5.97 -3.42
C PHE A 683 -10.77 4.97 -2.60
N ARG A 684 -10.82 3.71 -3.05
CA ARG A 684 -11.70 2.68 -2.50
C ARG A 684 -10.91 1.60 -1.77
N SER A 685 -11.43 1.18 -0.63
CA SER A 685 -11.22 -0.12 0.01
C SER A 685 -12.57 -0.85 0.03
N PRO A 686 -12.61 -2.18 0.25
CA PRO A 686 -13.86 -2.94 0.33
C PRO A 686 -14.90 -2.35 1.31
N ASP A 687 -14.43 -1.70 2.38
CA ASP A 687 -15.20 -1.20 3.53
C ASP A 687 -15.10 0.33 3.74
N ALA A 688 -14.30 1.02 2.92
CA ALA A 688 -14.10 2.46 3.07
C ALA A 688 -13.85 3.17 1.76
N LYS A 689 -14.34 4.40 1.67
CA LYS A 689 -14.08 5.33 0.57
C LYS A 689 -13.42 6.58 1.12
N LEU A 690 -12.20 6.85 0.69
CA LEU A 690 -11.46 8.05 1.05
C LEU A 690 -11.73 9.17 0.03
N LYS A 691 -11.77 10.41 0.49
CA LYS A 691 -11.85 11.58 -0.38
C LYS A 691 -10.54 11.71 -1.15
N ASN A 692 -10.63 12.04 -2.44
CA ASN A 692 -9.45 12.28 -3.26
C ASN A 692 -8.70 13.52 -2.75
N GLN A 693 -7.62 13.28 -2.00
CA GLN A 693 -6.73 14.27 -1.41
C GLN A 693 -5.28 13.89 -1.72
N ALA A 694 -4.36 14.85 -1.57
CA ALA A 694 -2.95 14.57 -1.74
C ALA A 694 -2.44 13.72 -0.56
N PHE A 695 -1.67 12.69 -0.86
CA PHE A 695 -0.90 11.93 0.12
C PHE A 695 0.47 12.57 0.26
N SER A 696 0.92 12.80 1.48
CA SER A 696 2.28 13.29 1.74
C SER A 696 3.03 12.27 2.58
N ARG A 697 4.29 12.03 2.23
CA ARG A 697 5.19 11.11 2.93
C ARG A 697 6.47 11.84 3.28
N THR A 698 6.82 11.88 4.55
CA THR A 698 8.08 12.46 5.03
C THR A 698 9.00 11.35 5.46
N VAL A 699 10.21 11.30 4.91
CA VAL A 699 11.26 10.35 5.30
C VAL A 699 12.29 11.09 6.13
N SER A 700 12.47 10.62 7.36
CA SER A 700 13.45 11.11 8.33
C SER A 700 14.44 9.99 8.64
N GLN A 701 15.73 10.32 8.68
CA GLN A 701 16.79 9.35 9.00
C GLN A 701 17.63 9.86 10.15
N TYR A 702 17.87 8.96 11.09
CA TYR A 702 18.64 9.11 12.31
C TYR A 702 19.79 8.08 12.27
N SER A 703 20.73 8.15 13.20
CA SER A 703 21.89 7.23 13.25
C SER A 703 21.50 5.74 13.28
N SER A 704 20.41 5.40 13.97
CA SER A 704 19.93 4.02 14.14
C SER A 704 18.48 3.79 13.67
N ARG A 705 17.78 4.85 13.22
CA ARG A 705 16.34 4.81 12.93
C ARG A 705 16.03 5.44 11.59
N ILE A 706 15.10 4.85 10.85
CA ILE A 706 14.40 5.51 9.75
C ILE A 706 12.94 5.62 10.13
N GLU A 707 12.34 6.77 9.85
CA GLU A 707 10.94 7.05 10.08
C GLU A 707 10.30 7.58 8.80
N ILE A 708 9.10 7.09 8.52
CA ILE A 708 8.32 7.42 7.34
C ILE A 708 6.91 7.79 7.79
N ASP A 709 6.64 9.08 7.90
CA ASP A 709 5.33 9.62 8.27
C ASP A 709 4.47 9.81 7.03
N THR A 710 3.27 9.24 7.02
CA THR A 710 2.32 9.37 5.93
C THR A 710 1.10 10.16 6.39
N SER A 711 0.64 11.11 5.57
CA SER A 711 -0.57 11.91 5.80
C SER A 711 -1.46 11.99 4.56
N VAL A 712 -2.75 12.20 4.79
CA VAL A 712 -3.76 12.47 3.77
C VAL A 712 -4.26 13.90 3.96
N GLY A 713 -3.96 14.78 3.01
CA GLY A 713 -4.19 16.21 3.16
C GLY A 713 -3.42 16.75 4.36
N LYS A 714 -4.14 17.13 5.43
CA LYS A 714 -3.55 17.65 6.68
C LYS A 714 -3.63 16.66 7.84
N THR A 715 -4.08 15.43 7.61
CA THR A 715 -4.41 14.47 8.68
C THR A 715 -3.48 13.27 8.59
N GLU A 716 -2.88 12.88 9.71
CA GLU A 716 -1.89 11.80 9.75
C GLU A 716 -2.57 10.46 9.47
N LEU A 717 -2.01 9.66 8.56
CA LEU A 717 -2.44 8.29 8.32
C LEU A 717 -1.74 7.34 9.28
N GLY A 718 -0.43 7.44 9.36
CA GLY A 718 0.39 6.63 10.24
C GLY A 718 1.88 6.91 10.10
N SER A 719 2.66 6.34 11.00
CA SER A 719 4.12 6.46 10.99
C SER A 719 4.74 5.07 10.94
N PHE A 720 5.63 4.86 9.98
CA PHE A 720 6.39 3.63 9.84
C PHE A 720 7.82 3.86 10.32
N SER A 721 8.37 2.92 11.08
CA SER A 721 9.76 3.01 11.55
C SER A 721 10.53 1.72 11.34
N VAL A 722 11.82 1.87 11.07
CA VAL A 722 12.82 0.80 11.11
C VAL A 722 13.92 1.22 12.08
N ASN A 723 14.05 0.48 13.18
CA ASN A 723 15.04 0.71 14.21
C ASN A 723 16.09 -0.40 14.16
N LYS A 724 17.37 -0.02 14.09
CA LYS A 724 18.52 -0.92 14.15
C LYS A 724 18.92 -1.13 15.60
N THR A 725 19.04 -2.40 16.02
CA THR A 725 19.67 -2.80 17.29
C THR A 725 21.05 -3.40 17.00
N GLN A 726 21.78 -3.85 18.03
CA GLN A 726 23.11 -4.45 17.84
C GLN A 726 23.10 -5.66 16.90
N ASN A 727 22.07 -6.52 16.97
CA ASN A 727 22.00 -7.77 16.20
C ASN A 727 20.64 -8.03 15.51
N SER A 728 19.71 -7.09 15.59
CA SER A 728 18.37 -7.22 15.01
C SER A 728 17.82 -5.89 14.52
N PHE A 729 16.61 -5.94 13.97
CA PHE A 729 15.82 -4.77 13.62
C PHE A 729 14.46 -4.85 14.30
N THR A 730 13.88 -3.71 14.60
CA THR A 730 12.48 -3.59 15.00
C THR A 730 11.77 -2.72 13.98
N VAL A 731 10.70 -3.24 13.40
CA VAL A 731 10.04 -2.62 12.24
C VAL A 731 8.54 -2.61 12.47
N GLY A 732 7.88 -1.49 12.23
CA GLY A 732 6.45 -1.43 12.47
C GLY A 732 5.78 -0.19 11.90
N PHE A 733 4.47 -0.29 11.76
CA PHE A 733 3.60 0.82 11.40
C PHE A 733 2.69 1.13 12.60
N LYS A 734 2.72 2.38 13.06
CA LYS A 734 1.80 2.90 14.06
C LYS A 734 0.70 3.69 13.36
N GLY A 735 -0.54 3.20 13.44
CA GLY A 735 -1.72 3.92 12.97
C GLY A 735 -1.88 5.27 13.70
N ARG A 736 -2.38 6.28 12.99
CA ARG A 736 -2.65 7.63 13.53
C ARG A 736 -4.10 8.04 13.23
N ASP A 737 -4.36 9.33 13.07
CA ASP A 737 -5.70 9.92 12.97
C ASP A 737 -6.62 9.22 11.94
N ILE A 738 -6.20 9.08 10.67
CA ILE A 738 -7.03 8.44 9.62
C ILE A 738 -7.25 6.97 9.94
N ASP A 739 -6.19 6.28 10.34
CA ASP A 739 -6.23 4.85 10.53
C ASP A 739 -7.07 4.43 11.74
N ALA A 740 -6.82 5.06 12.90
CA ALA A 740 -7.60 4.88 14.11
C ALA A 740 -9.07 5.26 13.89
N GLY A 741 -9.32 6.35 13.15
CA GLY A 741 -10.68 6.74 12.78
C GLY A 741 -11.37 5.69 11.90
N HIS A 742 -10.65 5.09 10.94
CA HIS A 742 -11.17 4.00 10.14
C HIS A 742 -11.52 2.78 11.00
N SER A 743 -10.61 2.32 11.88
CA SER A 743 -10.83 1.19 12.79
C SER A 743 -12.00 1.43 13.76
N LEU A 744 -12.12 2.63 14.32
CA LEU A 744 -13.29 3.03 15.11
C LEU A 744 -14.58 2.99 14.27
N GLY A 745 -14.52 3.53 13.06
CA GLY A 745 -15.65 3.55 12.13
C GLY A 745 -16.19 2.16 11.84
N LEU A 746 -15.33 1.17 11.59
CA LEU A 746 -15.75 -0.21 11.36
C LEU A 746 -16.41 -0.82 12.60
N ARG A 747 -15.85 -0.62 13.80
CA ARG A 747 -16.45 -1.11 15.05
C ARG A 747 -17.83 -0.48 15.31
N LEU A 748 -17.98 0.82 15.07
CA LEU A 748 -19.27 1.50 15.17
C LEU A 748 -20.26 1.03 14.10
N SER A 749 -19.77 0.77 12.89
CA SER A 749 -20.57 0.24 11.79
C SER A 749 -21.15 -1.14 12.10
N ARG A 750 -20.35 -2.02 12.72
CA ARG A 750 -20.71 -3.38 13.17
C ARG A 750 -21.60 -3.41 14.41
N SER A 751 -21.49 -2.40 15.27
CA SER A 751 -22.24 -2.38 16.53
C SER A 751 -23.73 -2.49 16.23
N LYS A 752 -24.50 -3.17 17.09
CA LYS A 752 -25.98 -3.27 16.97
C LYS A 752 -26.73 -2.31 17.90
N GLY A 753 -26.07 -1.86 18.97
CA GLY A 753 -26.64 -0.99 20.02
C GLY A 753 -26.57 0.52 19.70
N SER A 754 -26.78 1.36 20.71
CA SER A 754 -26.57 2.80 20.55
C SER A 754 -25.08 3.11 20.38
N TRP A 755 -24.73 4.09 19.54
CA TRP A 755 -23.33 4.49 19.39
C TRP A 755 -22.80 5.13 20.66
N GLU A 756 -23.66 5.76 21.45
CA GLU A 756 -23.34 6.26 22.77
C GLU A 756 -22.78 5.17 23.67
N GLN A 757 -23.42 4.01 23.70
CA GLN A 757 -22.96 2.87 24.50
C GLN A 757 -21.67 2.29 23.93
N ALA A 758 -21.60 2.08 22.60
CA ALA A 758 -20.40 1.57 21.95
C ALA A 758 -19.17 2.46 22.22
N LEU A 759 -19.31 3.79 22.07
CA LEU A 759 -18.23 4.75 22.35
C LEU A 759 -17.82 4.76 23.83
N LYS A 760 -18.76 4.55 24.75
CA LYS A 760 -18.46 4.41 26.20
C LYS A 760 -17.62 3.16 26.48
N GLU A 761 -17.89 2.05 25.81
CA GLU A 761 -17.21 0.77 26.03
C GLU A 761 -15.85 0.68 25.34
N MET A 762 -15.59 1.47 24.30
CA MET A 762 -14.33 1.44 23.55
C MET A 762 -13.16 2.02 24.36
N PRO A 763 -12.09 1.24 24.65
CA PRO A 763 -11.01 1.65 25.55
C PRO A 763 -10.15 2.79 24.97
N ASP A 764 -10.06 2.88 23.65
CA ASP A 764 -9.27 3.86 22.91
C ASP A 764 -9.98 5.21 22.72
N VAL A 765 -11.27 5.29 23.03
CA VAL A 765 -12.05 6.53 23.04
C VAL A 765 -11.92 7.23 24.39
N GLN A 766 -11.18 8.35 24.45
CA GLN A 766 -10.97 9.13 25.68
C GLN A 766 -12.15 10.04 26.03
N VAL A 767 -12.66 10.76 25.04
CA VAL A 767 -13.77 11.71 25.20
C VAL A 767 -14.73 11.53 24.04
N ALA A 768 -16.02 11.55 24.32
CA ALA A 768 -17.05 11.53 23.29
C ALA A 768 -18.16 12.55 23.60
N PHE A 769 -18.52 13.33 22.59
CA PHE A 769 -19.64 14.26 22.60
C PHE A 769 -20.68 13.87 21.56
N LYS A 770 -21.95 14.12 21.86
CA LYS A 770 -23.09 14.07 20.95
C LYS A 770 -23.48 15.47 20.56
N SER A 771 -23.73 15.72 19.28
CA SER A 771 -24.40 16.94 18.86
C SER A 771 -25.90 16.89 19.18
N ARG A 772 -26.42 18.00 19.70
CA ARG A 772 -27.86 18.21 19.93
C ARG A 772 -28.65 18.43 18.63
N ARG A 773 -27.98 18.73 17.51
CA ARG A 773 -28.60 18.87 16.19
C ARG A 773 -29.06 17.51 15.65
N GLN A 774 -30.12 17.51 14.85
CA GLN A 774 -30.67 16.32 14.19
C GLN A 774 -30.33 16.34 12.68
N PRO A 775 -29.82 15.23 12.10
CA PRO A 775 -29.38 14.01 12.79
C PRO A 775 -28.13 14.28 13.67
N PRO A 776 -27.98 13.54 14.80
CA PRO A 776 -26.84 13.73 15.70
C PRO A 776 -25.56 13.31 14.99
N HIS A 777 -24.50 14.09 15.18
CA HIS A 777 -23.14 13.66 14.92
C HIS A 777 -22.40 13.53 16.24
N TYR A 778 -21.30 12.79 16.23
CA TYR A 778 -20.48 12.53 17.39
C TYR A 778 -19.12 13.17 17.19
N ILE A 779 -18.51 13.65 18.26
CA ILE A 779 -17.15 14.15 18.25
C ILE A 779 -16.36 13.35 19.28
N VAL A 780 -15.29 12.70 18.83
CA VAL A 780 -14.55 11.72 19.59
C VAL A 780 -13.08 12.11 19.64
N GLN A 781 -12.47 12.09 20.82
CA GLN A 781 -11.02 12.14 20.99
C GLN A 781 -10.52 10.72 21.26
N MET A 782 -9.64 10.25 20.40
CA MET A 782 -8.97 8.95 20.55
C MET A 782 -7.68 9.12 21.34
N SER A 783 -7.25 8.07 22.02
CA SER A 783 -6.06 8.11 22.88
C SER A 783 -4.74 8.40 22.15
N ASP A 784 -4.59 7.92 20.92
CA ASP A 784 -3.40 8.11 20.07
C ASP A 784 -3.59 9.17 18.95
N SER A 785 -4.68 9.93 18.98
CA SER A 785 -5.03 10.93 17.95
C SER A 785 -4.72 12.33 18.43
N LYS A 786 -4.06 13.13 17.58
CA LYS A 786 -3.82 14.56 17.84
C LYS A 786 -5.04 15.42 17.49
N LYS A 787 -5.97 14.85 16.73
CA LYS A 787 -7.19 15.52 16.27
C LYS A 787 -8.44 14.91 16.88
N TRP A 788 -9.51 15.67 16.79
CA TRP A 788 -10.84 15.19 17.13
C TRP A 788 -11.50 14.60 15.90
N LEU A 789 -12.12 13.44 16.05
CA LEU A 789 -12.85 12.77 14.99
C LEU A 789 -14.32 13.13 15.07
N LYS A 790 -14.85 13.78 14.04
CA LYS A 790 -16.29 14.00 13.86
C LYS A 790 -16.87 12.85 13.05
N ILE A 791 -17.85 12.15 13.63
CA ILE A 791 -18.54 11.00 13.05
C ILE A 791 -19.99 11.38 12.78
N THR A 792 -20.41 11.31 11.52
CA THR A 792 -21.76 11.64 11.08
C THR A 792 -22.44 10.38 10.54
N PRO A 793 -23.49 9.87 11.20
CA PRO A 793 -24.26 8.76 10.66
C PRO A 793 -24.91 9.17 9.34
N GLU A 794 -24.88 8.27 8.36
CA GLU A 794 -25.81 8.40 7.23
C GLU A 794 -27.22 8.06 7.75
N PRO A 795 -28.23 8.91 7.50
CA PRO A 795 -29.60 8.56 7.85
C PRO A 795 -29.95 7.23 7.17
N ARG A 796 -30.51 6.26 7.90
CA ARG A 796 -31.07 5.09 7.21
C ARG A 796 -32.30 5.56 6.43
N ALA A 797 -32.43 5.10 5.18
CA ALA A 797 -33.75 5.12 4.55
C ALA A 797 -34.70 4.35 5.48
N ALA A 798 -35.85 4.94 5.83
CA ALA A 798 -36.83 4.25 6.63
C ALA A 798 -37.12 2.90 5.95
N THR A 799 -36.98 1.81 6.67
CA THR A 799 -37.07 0.43 6.16
C THR A 799 -38.48 0.04 5.67
N GLY A 800 -39.36 1.01 5.38
CA GLY A 800 -40.65 0.78 4.75
C GLY A 800 -40.46 0.69 3.23
N GLY A 801 -40.91 -0.43 2.63
CA GLY A 801 -40.67 -0.85 1.25
C GLY A 801 -41.23 0.02 0.11
N GLY A 802 -41.21 1.35 0.22
CA GLY A 802 -41.40 2.27 -0.90
C GLY A 802 -40.05 2.74 -1.42
N GLY A 803 -39.88 2.81 -2.74
CA GLY A 803 -38.68 3.23 -3.48
C GLY A 803 -38.14 4.64 -3.22
N SER A 804 -38.11 5.09 -1.96
CA SER A 804 -37.50 6.33 -1.53
C SER A 804 -36.00 6.30 -1.86
N LYS A 805 -35.54 7.35 -2.54
CA LYS A 805 -34.13 7.51 -2.88
C LYS A 805 -33.30 7.42 -1.60
N PRO A 806 -32.29 6.55 -1.52
CA PRO A 806 -31.41 6.50 -0.36
C PRO A 806 -30.83 7.91 -0.14
N PRO A 807 -30.75 8.37 1.12
CA PRO A 807 -30.24 9.70 1.43
C PRO A 807 -28.84 9.87 0.82
N LYS A 808 -28.53 11.10 0.41
CA LYS A 808 -27.19 11.39 -0.08
C LYS A 808 -26.22 11.29 1.11
N PRO A 809 -25.01 10.74 0.91
CA PRO A 809 -24.00 10.75 1.96
C PRO A 809 -23.75 12.20 2.42
N PRO A 810 -23.29 12.40 3.67
CA PRO A 810 -22.93 13.72 4.16
C PRO A 810 -22.05 14.46 3.15
N LYS A 811 -22.20 15.79 3.00
CA LYS A 811 -21.36 16.54 2.06
C LYS A 811 -19.91 16.69 2.54
N ASP A 812 -19.72 16.66 3.86
CA ASP A 812 -18.46 17.00 4.53
C ASP A 812 -17.88 15.77 5.24
N TRP A 813 -17.26 14.87 4.48
CA TRP A 813 -16.45 13.77 5.00
C TRP A 813 -15.09 13.74 4.30
N ASP A 814 -14.09 13.26 5.04
CA ASP A 814 -12.76 12.93 4.56
C ASP A 814 -12.64 11.43 4.26
N ILE A 815 -13.27 10.58 5.07
CA ILE A 815 -13.48 9.15 4.81
C ILE A 815 -14.93 8.76 5.06
N PHE A 816 -15.45 7.83 4.26
CA PHE A 816 -16.77 7.23 4.40
C PHE A 816 -16.61 5.74 4.62
N VAL A 817 -17.12 5.21 5.72
CA VAL A 817 -16.85 3.84 6.17
C VAL A 817 -18.15 3.08 6.40
N GLY A 818 -18.13 1.79 6.10
CA GLY A 818 -19.16 0.84 6.47
C GLY A 818 -18.57 -0.57 6.46
N ASP A 819 -19.00 -1.42 7.38
CA ASP A 819 -18.57 -2.82 7.40
C ASP A 819 -19.08 -3.59 6.16
N LEU A 820 -18.55 -4.79 5.93
CA LEU A 820 -18.91 -5.65 4.79
C LEU A 820 -20.30 -6.30 4.90
N GLY A 821 -20.99 -6.18 6.05
CA GLY A 821 -22.34 -6.71 6.24
C GLY A 821 -23.44 -5.82 5.67
N ASP A 822 -24.52 -6.43 5.16
CA ASP A 822 -25.67 -5.73 4.55
C ASP A 822 -26.41 -4.83 5.57
N ASP A 823 -26.38 -5.17 6.86
CA ASP A 823 -26.98 -4.39 7.95
C ASP A 823 -26.03 -3.33 8.55
N SER A 824 -24.85 -3.15 7.97
CA SER A 824 -23.83 -2.24 8.51
C SER A 824 -24.31 -0.80 8.51
N ARG A 825 -23.87 -0.02 9.50
CA ARG A 825 -24.17 1.42 9.54
C ARG A 825 -23.14 2.21 8.75
N HIS A 826 -23.58 3.11 7.88
CA HIS A 826 -22.67 3.95 7.12
C HIS A 826 -22.35 5.24 7.88
N LEU A 827 -21.10 5.66 7.82
CA LEU A 827 -20.62 6.80 8.60
C LEU A 827 -19.60 7.63 7.83
N GLY A 828 -19.88 8.93 7.76
CA GLY A 828 -18.95 9.92 7.26
C GLY A 828 -18.11 10.47 8.39
N MET A 829 -16.80 10.49 8.20
CA MET A 829 -15.85 10.93 9.21
C MET A 829 -14.97 12.06 8.68
N SER A 830 -14.68 13.02 9.56
CA SER A 830 -13.81 14.17 9.28
C SER A 830 -13.03 14.53 10.53
N TRP A 831 -11.88 15.17 10.37
CA TRP A 831 -11.00 15.51 11.49
C TRP A 831 -11.03 17.00 11.80
N LEU A 832 -11.19 17.31 13.08
CA LEU A 832 -11.30 18.66 13.62
C LEU A 832 -10.07 18.98 14.48
N ASP A 833 -9.61 20.22 14.41
CA ASP A 833 -8.63 20.77 15.34
C ASP A 833 -9.28 21.29 16.63
N ASP A 834 -8.46 21.58 17.64
CA ASP A 834 -8.93 22.06 18.95
C ASP A 834 -9.69 23.38 18.86
N GLN A 835 -9.36 24.25 17.89
CA GLN A 835 -10.05 25.53 17.71
C GLN A 835 -11.48 25.29 17.24
N GLN A 836 -11.67 24.39 16.28
CA GLN A 836 -12.99 23.98 15.80
C GLN A 836 -13.81 23.33 16.92
N ILE A 837 -13.21 22.54 17.80
CA ILE A 837 -13.91 21.96 18.96
C ILE A 837 -14.34 23.03 19.96
N LYS A 838 -13.45 23.97 20.31
CA LYS A 838 -13.79 25.09 21.20
C LYS A 838 -14.96 25.89 20.64
N GLN A 839 -15.01 26.12 19.33
CA GLN A 839 -16.14 26.79 18.67
C GLN A 839 -17.44 25.99 18.78
N GLN A 840 -17.41 24.67 18.57
CA GLN A 840 -18.59 23.80 18.71
C GLN A 840 -19.11 23.74 20.15
N GLN A 841 -18.20 23.71 21.13
CA GLN A 841 -18.52 23.74 22.56
C GLN A 841 -19.11 25.10 22.98
N ALA A 842 -18.49 26.21 22.57
CA ALA A 842 -18.98 27.56 22.86
C ALA A 842 -20.37 27.81 22.29
N ALA A 843 -20.70 27.19 21.16
CA ALA A 843 -22.02 27.25 20.56
C ALA A 843 -23.10 26.42 21.31
N GLY A 844 -22.76 25.76 22.43
CA GLY A 844 -23.71 25.01 23.27
C GLY A 844 -24.33 23.78 22.60
N ASN A 845 -23.75 23.34 21.48
CA ASN A 845 -24.34 22.32 20.60
C ASN A 845 -23.95 20.88 20.98
N LEU A 846 -23.10 20.69 21.98
CA LEU A 846 -22.53 19.40 22.34
C LEU A 846 -22.98 18.94 23.73
N GLU A 847 -23.44 17.71 23.81
CA GLU A 847 -23.72 16.97 25.04
C GLU A 847 -22.61 15.95 25.27
N LYS A 848 -22.07 15.87 26.48
CA LYS A 848 -20.97 14.95 26.78
C LYS A 848 -21.52 13.55 27.05
N ILE A 849 -21.08 12.56 26.26
CA ILE A 849 -21.51 11.16 26.40
C ILE A 849 -20.50 10.37 27.24
N LYS A 850 -19.21 10.59 26.99
CA LYS A 850 -18.12 9.93 27.69
C LYS A 850 -17.08 10.98 28.08
N GLN A 851 -16.78 10.99 29.36
CA GLN A 851 -15.56 11.56 29.89
C GLN A 851 -15.00 10.49 30.79
N PHE A 852 -13.76 10.05 30.59
CA PHE A 852 -13.11 9.33 31.66
C PHE A 852 -13.08 10.22 32.90
N VAL A 853 -13.92 9.90 33.88
CA VAL A 853 -13.70 10.28 35.28
C VAL A 853 -12.48 9.47 35.73
N ASP A 854 -11.62 10.03 36.58
CA ASP A 854 -10.29 9.48 36.92
C ASP A 854 -10.28 8.01 37.42
N ASP A 855 -11.44 7.41 37.70
CA ASP A 855 -11.62 6.07 38.26
C ASP A 855 -12.18 4.98 37.30
N ASP A 856 -12.55 5.34 36.06
CA ASP A 856 -13.27 4.45 35.12
C ASP A 856 -12.38 3.75 34.05
N PHE A 857 -11.11 3.50 34.34
CA PHE A 857 -10.34 2.61 33.45
C PHE A 857 -11.02 1.24 33.38
N PRO A 858 -11.22 0.63 32.19
CA PRO A 858 -11.72 -0.74 32.09
C PRO A 858 -10.81 -1.64 32.91
N LYS A 859 -11.34 -2.09 34.05
CA LYS A 859 -10.68 -3.01 34.95
C LYS A 859 -10.72 -4.36 34.27
N ASP A 860 -9.72 -4.70 33.48
CA ASP A 860 -9.49 -6.11 33.14
C ASP A 860 -9.36 -6.83 34.50
N PRO A 861 -10.32 -7.70 34.88
CA PRO A 861 -10.35 -8.27 36.21
C PRO A 861 -9.07 -9.04 36.51
N LYS A 862 -8.43 -9.64 35.48
CA LYS A 862 -7.17 -10.36 35.63
C LYS A 862 -6.01 -9.41 35.87
N VAL A 863 -5.96 -8.27 35.17
CA VAL A 863 -4.93 -7.25 35.35
C VAL A 863 -5.06 -6.56 36.71
N GLU A 864 -6.28 -6.29 37.18
CA GLU A 864 -6.54 -5.71 38.50
C GLU A 864 -6.34 -6.72 39.63
N GLU A 865 -6.74 -7.98 39.45
CA GLU A 865 -6.45 -9.05 40.41
C GLU A 865 -4.95 -9.25 40.54
N PHE A 866 -4.22 -9.27 39.41
CA PHE A 866 -2.77 -9.30 39.37
C PHE A 866 -2.16 -8.10 40.12
N GLY A 867 -2.64 -6.89 39.83
CA GLY A 867 -2.23 -5.67 40.54
C GLY A 867 -2.47 -5.74 42.05
N LYS A 868 -3.63 -6.25 42.47
CA LYS A 868 -3.97 -6.45 43.89
C LYS A 868 -3.11 -7.52 44.55
N LYS A 869 -2.79 -8.62 43.85
CA LYS A 869 -1.89 -9.66 44.37
C LYS A 869 -0.51 -9.08 44.65
N LEU A 870 0.00 -8.26 43.73
CA LEU A 870 1.26 -7.54 43.90
C LEU A 870 1.20 -6.50 45.05
N GLN A 871 0.19 -5.63 45.06
CA GLN A 871 0.05 -4.56 46.07
C GLN A 871 -0.17 -5.10 47.49
N ASN A 872 -0.85 -6.25 47.64
CA ASN A 872 -1.07 -6.88 48.93
C ASN A 872 0.11 -7.76 49.40
N GLY A 873 1.26 -7.71 48.72
CA GLY A 873 2.44 -8.49 49.08
C GLY A 873 2.28 -10.01 48.94
N ARG A 874 1.34 -10.48 48.10
CA ARG A 874 1.10 -11.93 47.87
C ARG A 874 2.11 -12.54 46.90
N TYR A 875 3.39 -12.20 47.07
CA TYR A 875 4.48 -12.64 46.20
C TYR A 875 4.58 -14.16 46.02
N PRO A 876 4.29 -15.02 47.03
CA PRO A 876 4.30 -16.47 46.84
C PRO A 876 3.26 -16.97 45.82
N GLN A 877 2.07 -16.36 45.77
CA GLN A 877 1.04 -16.73 44.79
C GLN A 877 1.42 -16.28 43.39
N VAL A 878 2.00 -15.08 43.29
CA VAL A 878 2.52 -14.54 42.04
C VAL A 878 3.70 -15.37 41.52
N ALA A 879 4.55 -15.89 42.42
CA ALA A 879 5.67 -16.77 42.06
C ALA A 879 5.22 -18.10 41.43
N VAL A 880 4.09 -18.66 41.89
CA VAL A 880 3.48 -19.85 41.27
C VAL A 880 2.93 -19.52 39.88
N GLU A 881 2.25 -18.39 39.70
CA GLU A 881 1.76 -17.95 38.39
C GLU A 881 2.90 -17.70 37.38
N ILE A 882 4.05 -17.20 37.84
CA ILE A 882 5.26 -17.05 37.02
C ILE A 882 5.81 -18.42 36.58
N ALA A 883 5.80 -19.41 37.48
CA ALA A 883 6.31 -20.74 37.19
C ALA A 883 5.40 -21.52 36.22
N ASP A 884 4.09 -21.32 36.33
CA ASP A 884 3.10 -21.99 35.49
C ASP A 884 3.01 -21.39 34.07
N ASP A 885 3.03 -20.05 33.94
CA ASP A 885 2.97 -19.36 32.63
C ASP A 885 3.74 -18.02 32.66
N PRO A 886 5.08 -18.06 32.43
CA PRO A 886 5.91 -16.86 32.50
C PRO A 886 5.59 -15.84 31.41
N VAL A 887 5.07 -16.27 30.25
CA VAL A 887 4.70 -15.37 29.14
C VAL A 887 3.46 -14.58 29.52
N GLN A 888 2.44 -15.25 30.06
CA GLN A 888 1.22 -14.59 30.49
C GLN A 888 1.45 -13.67 31.69
N PHE A 889 2.32 -14.05 32.62
CA PHE A 889 2.75 -13.16 33.69
C PHE A 889 3.40 -11.88 33.15
N LEU A 890 4.34 -11.99 32.20
CA LEU A 890 4.99 -10.82 31.59
C LEU A 890 3.98 -9.94 30.86
N LEU A 891 2.99 -10.53 30.18
CA LEU A 891 1.91 -9.81 29.52
C LEU A 891 1.03 -9.06 30.52
N LEU A 892 0.62 -9.70 31.62
CA LEU A 892 -0.19 -9.10 32.68
C LEU A 892 0.58 -8.00 33.43
N LYS A 893 1.87 -8.22 33.72
CA LYS A 893 2.77 -7.21 34.28
C LYS A 893 2.86 -5.99 33.39
N LYS A 894 3.12 -6.19 32.10
CA LYS A 894 3.21 -5.11 31.11
C LYS A 894 1.89 -4.35 31.00
N LYS A 895 0.75 -5.06 30.92
CA LYS A 895 -0.59 -4.47 30.87
C LYS A 895 -0.90 -3.64 32.11
N HIS A 896 -0.66 -4.17 33.32
CA HIS A 896 -0.91 -3.44 34.56
C HIS A 896 -0.03 -2.19 34.68
N SER A 897 1.27 -2.32 34.39
CA SER A 897 2.20 -1.18 34.41
C SER A 897 1.76 -0.08 33.43
N GLN A 898 1.41 -0.44 32.19
CA GLN A 898 0.93 0.52 31.20
C GLN A 898 -0.35 1.23 31.62
N VAL A 899 -1.32 0.50 32.20
CA VAL A 899 -2.58 1.08 32.71
C VAL A 899 -2.28 2.13 33.78
N LYS A 900 -1.36 1.84 34.70
CA LYS A 900 -1.02 2.75 35.80
C LYS A 900 -0.16 3.93 35.33
N LEU A 901 0.77 3.72 34.38
CA LEU A 901 1.51 4.81 33.73
C LEU A 901 0.59 5.77 32.98
N ASN A 902 -0.38 5.25 32.21
CA ASN A 902 -1.38 6.09 31.55
C ASN A 902 -2.22 6.90 32.56
N LYS A 903 -2.50 6.34 33.74
CA LYS A 903 -3.16 7.06 34.83
C LYS A 903 -2.26 8.16 35.39
N ILE A 904 -0.96 7.90 35.58
CA ILE A 904 0.02 8.90 36.01
C ILE A 904 0.11 10.05 35.00
N ASP A 905 0.28 9.75 33.71
CA ASP A 905 0.42 10.77 32.66
C ASP A 905 -0.82 11.67 32.57
N ARG A 906 -2.01 11.09 32.75
CA ARG A 906 -3.25 11.86 32.86
C ARG A 906 -3.27 12.78 34.08
N LEU A 907 -2.86 12.28 35.25
CA LEU A 907 -2.77 13.11 36.47
C LEU A 907 -1.78 14.26 36.28
N LEU A 908 -0.67 14.01 35.58
CA LEU A 908 0.32 15.03 35.23
C LEU A 908 -0.22 16.08 34.25
N MET A 909 -0.95 15.66 33.21
CA MET A 909 -1.60 16.57 32.25
C MET A 909 -2.69 17.43 32.92
N GLN A 910 -3.38 16.90 33.93
CA GLN A 910 -4.38 17.62 34.71
C GLN A 910 -3.78 18.52 35.82
N GLY A 911 -2.45 18.54 35.98
CA GLY A 911 -1.78 19.28 37.05
C GLY A 911 -1.96 18.68 38.46
N LYS A 912 -2.49 17.45 38.58
CA LYS A 912 -2.72 16.73 39.86
C LYS A 912 -1.44 16.04 40.35
N ASN A 913 -0.37 16.82 40.49
CA ASN A 913 0.98 16.33 40.78
C ASN A 913 1.07 15.50 42.08
N ALA A 914 0.34 15.86 43.15
CA ALA A 914 0.35 15.11 44.41
C ALA A 914 -0.21 13.69 44.28
N LYS A 915 -1.31 13.52 43.55
CA LYS A 915 -1.91 12.19 43.29
C LYS A 915 -1.04 11.35 42.38
N ALA A 916 -0.43 11.97 41.37
CA ALA A 916 0.54 11.30 40.50
C ALA A 916 1.74 10.81 41.32
N ALA A 917 2.22 11.60 42.29
CA ALA A 917 3.34 11.25 43.16
C ALA A 917 3.04 9.99 43.97
N GLN A 918 1.87 9.99 44.64
CA GLN A 918 1.41 8.86 45.43
C GLN A 918 1.33 7.58 44.58
N LEU A 919 0.72 7.67 43.39
CA LEU A 919 0.57 6.51 42.51
C LEU A 919 1.92 6.00 42.01
N ILE A 920 2.88 6.89 41.74
CA ILE A 920 4.24 6.49 41.38
C ILE A 920 4.93 5.78 42.56
N ASP A 921 4.80 6.29 43.77
CA ASP A 921 5.38 5.67 44.97
C ASP A 921 4.82 4.27 45.22
N GLU A 922 3.51 4.09 45.04
CA GLU A 922 2.85 2.77 45.07
C GLU A 922 3.41 1.81 44.01
N LEU A 923 3.63 2.28 42.77
CA LEU A 923 4.20 1.44 41.72
C LEU A 923 5.67 1.13 41.95
N ILE A 924 6.44 2.04 42.55
CA ILE A 924 7.84 1.80 42.90
C ILE A 924 7.93 0.69 43.97
N GLN A 925 7.00 0.65 44.92
CA GLN A 925 6.94 -0.45 45.90
C GLN A 925 6.64 -1.80 45.23
N VAL A 926 5.84 -1.81 44.16
CA VAL A 926 5.39 -3.03 43.47
C VAL A 926 6.39 -3.51 42.41
N TYR A 927 6.91 -2.60 41.60
CA TYR A 927 7.73 -2.90 40.41
C TYR A 927 9.21 -2.58 40.61
N GLY A 928 9.56 -1.99 41.75
CA GLY A 928 10.86 -1.37 41.95
C GLY A 928 10.95 0.00 41.27
N PRO A 929 12.09 0.69 41.44
CA PRO A 929 12.34 2.01 40.88
C PRO A 929 12.61 1.93 39.36
N GLU A 930 11.62 1.48 38.58
CA GLU A 930 11.71 1.45 37.13
C GLU A 930 11.99 2.86 36.58
N PRO A 931 12.88 3.02 35.59
CA PRO A 931 13.32 4.33 35.12
C PRO A 931 12.16 5.28 34.73
N ASP A 932 11.12 4.75 34.08
CA ASP A 932 9.93 5.51 33.67
C ASP A 932 9.16 6.10 34.85
N LEU A 933 9.12 5.39 35.99
CA LEU A 933 8.50 5.84 37.24
C LEU A 933 9.37 6.90 37.92
N ILE A 934 10.68 6.68 37.96
CA ILE A 934 11.63 7.63 38.56
C ILE A 934 11.64 8.95 37.80
N MET A 935 11.59 8.93 36.47
CA MET A 935 11.53 10.14 35.65
C MET A 935 10.24 10.93 35.87
N ARG A 936 9.09 10.26 35.97
CA ARG A 936 7.82 10.92 36.30
C ARG A 936 7.82 11.47 37.74
N LYS A 937 8.43 10.76 38.69
CA LYS A 937 8.60 11.23 40.08
C LYS A 937 9.48 12.47 40.13
N ALA A 938 10.59 12.47 39.39
CA ALA A 938 11.47 13.62 39.25
C ALA A 938 10.70 14.82 38.65
N LEU A 939 9.96 14.62 37.57
CA LEU A 939 9.13 15.66 36.95
C LEU A 939 8.14 16.31 37.95
N ILE A 940 7.48 15.49 38.78
CA ILE A 940 6.56 15.97 39.82
C ILE A 940 7.30 16.79 40.87
N LYS A 941 8.40 16.26 41.41
CA LYS A 941 9.16 16.92 42.46
C LYS A 941 9.72 18.25 42.00
N LEU A 942 10.09 18.33 40.73
CA LEU A 942 10.55 19.55 40.09
C LEU A 942 9.41 20.57 39.91
N ARG A 943 8.21 20.12 39.51
CA ARG A 943 7.02 21.00 39.41
C ARG A 943 6.56 21.53 40.78
N GLN A 944 6.99 20.88 41.88
CA GLN A 944 6.67 21.25 43.26
C GLN A 944 7.75 22.16 43.92
N VAL A 945 8.76 22.64 43.16
CA VAL A 945 9.78 23.65 43.55
C VAL A 945 10.89 23.17 44.52
N ASN A 946 11.03 21.87 44.82
CA ASN A 946 12.00 21.38 45.81
C ASN A 946 13.17 20.53 45.26
N LEU A 947 13.52 20.66 43.98
CA LEU A 947 14.70 20.01 43.40
C LEU A 947 15.43 20.99 42.48
N ASN A 948 16.71 21.24 42.78
CA ASN A 948 17.54 22.15 41.99
C ASN A 948 18.24 21.34 40.89
N VAL A 949 17.91 21.62 39.63
CA VAL A 949 18.51 20.92 38.48
C VAL A 949 19.62 21.76 37.93
N LYS A 950 20.86 21.27 38.05
CA LYS A 950 22.00 21.90 37.41
C LYS A 950 22.27 21.20 36.09
N GLN A 951 22.08 21.90 34.98
CA GLN A 951 22.59 21.41 33.70
C GLN A 951 24.13 21.48 33.75
N ILE A 952 24.80 20.37 33.42
CA ILE A 952 26.27 20.30 33.39
C ILE A 952 26.79 20.50 31.96
N PHE A 953 26.03 20.10 30.93
CA PHE A 953 26.44 20.18 29.51
C PHE A 953 25.23 20.41 28.57
N PRO A 954 25.38 21.02 27.37
CA PRO A 954 26.25 22.13 26.97
C PRO A 954 25.45 23.44 26.71
N ASP A 955 26.10 24.60 26.87
CA ASP A 955 25.62 25.92 26.41
C ASP A 955 26.70 26.47 25.45
N ALA A 956 26.42 27.02 24.25
CA ALA A 956 25.92 28.39 24.13
C ALA A 956 25.33 28.79 22.74
N SER A 957 24.64 27.91 21.98
CA SER A 957 24.01 28.34 20.71
C SER A 957 22.55 27.93 20.49
N ALA A 958 21.97 27.10 21.34
CA ALA A 958 20.55 26.75 21.29
C ALA A 958 19.79 27.52 22.37
N LYS A 959 18.66 28.16 22.02
CA LYS A 959 17.78 28.83 23.01
C LYS A 959 17.51 27.87 24.18
N PRO A 960 17.62 28.31 25.44
CA PRO A 960 17.39 27.44 26.59
C PRO A 960 15.90 27.07 26.65
N THR A 961 15.57 25.87 26.19
CA THR A 961 14.38 25.17 26.68
C THR A 961 14.72 24.65 28.07
N ASN A 962 13.92 25.00 29.07
CA ASN A 962 14.20 24.53 30.43
C ASN A 962 14.10 22.99 30.47
N PHE A 963 14.72 22.37 31.49
CA PHE A 963 14.67 20.92 31.72
C PHE A 963 13.25 20.34 31.66
N PHE A 964 12.24 21.12 32.08
CA PHE A 964 10.84 20.69 32.11
C PHE A 964 10.22 20.56 30.73
N ASP A 965 10.43 21.52 29.85
CA ASP A 965 9.92 21.53 28.48
C ASP A 965 10.56 20.42 27.64
N GLU A 966 11.74 19.96 28.05
CA GLU A 966 12.47 18.90 27.39
C GLU A 966 12.03 17.51 27.88
N ILE A 967 11.91 17.29 29.20
CA ILE A 967 11.33 16.05 29.75
C ILE A 967 9.86 15.89 29.35
N ASN A 968 9.03 16.94 29.43
CA ASN A 968 7.63 16.87 29.00
C ASN A 968 7.54 16.52 27.51
N ARG A 969 8.37 17.13 26.66
CA ARG A 969 8.41 16.83 25.22
C ARG A 969 8.82 15.38 24.95
N ILE A 970 9.79 14.84 25.69
CA ILE A 970 10.22 13.44 25.56
C ILE A 970 9.09 12.49 25.97
N LEU A 971 8.46 12.74 27.12
CA LEU A 971 7.33 11.93 27.61
C LEU A 971 6.10 12.01 26.69
N GLU A 972 5.92 13.11 25.94
CA GLU A 972 4.82 13.32 24.98
C GLU A 972 5.07 12.70 23.60
N ARG A 973 6.34 12.58 23.16
CA ARG A 973 6.68 12.17 21.77
C ARG A 973 6.95 10.70 21.58
N ASP A 974 7.54 10.04 22.58
CA ASP A 974 7.83 8.62 22.54
C ASP A 974 7.72 8.10 23.98
N HIS A 975 6.97 7.03 24.23
CA HIS A 975 7.05 6.31 25.51
C HIS A 975 8.40 5.55 25.58
N GLY A 976 9.50 6.26 25.35
CA GLY A 976 10.85 5.73 25.30
C GLY A 976 11.16 5.12 26.65
N LYS A 977 11.63 3.88 26.62
CA LYS A 977 12.13 3.23 27.82
C LYS A 977 13.30 4.05 28.31
N PHE A 978 13.27 4.52 29.54
CA PHE A 978 14.48 4.99 30.18
C PHE A 978 15.27 3.77 30.68
N SER A 979 16.58 3.87 30.65
CA SER A 979 17.49 2.91 31.26
C SER A 979 18.14 3.56 32.47
N ARG A 980 18.32 2.78 33.54
CA ARG A 980 19.14 3.17 34.68
C ARG A 980 20.51 2.54 34.50
N VAL A 981 21.53 3.36 34.27
CA VAL A 981 22.93 2.92 34.30
C VAL A 981 23.49 3.28 35.67
N GLU A 982 24.10 2.32 36.34
CA GLU A 982 24.75 2.54 37.63
C GLU A 982 26.26 2.36 37.46
N THR A 983 27.02 3.27 38.05
CA THR A 983 28.48 3.26 38.08
C THR A 983 28.97 3.30 39.52
N ASP A 984 30.27 3.23 39.73
CA ASP A 984 30.85 3.36 41.06
C ASP A 984 30.56 4.73 41.71
N THR A 985 30.38 5.78 40.90
CA THR A 985 30.25 7.15 41.40
C THR A 985 28.88 7.78 41.19
N ALA A 986 28.00 7.18 40.37
CA ALA A 986 26.78 7.87 39.94
C ALA A 986 25.66 6.95 39.46
N PHE A 987 24.42 7.46 39.53
CA PHE A 987 23.25 6.91 38.84
C PHE A 987 22.93 7.76 37.62
N TYR A 988 22.76 7.13 36.46
CA TYR A 988 22.36 7.79 35.23
C TYR A 988 21.00 7.28 34.79
N TYR A 989 20.04 8.20 34.67
CA TYR A 989 18.76 7.96 34.02
C TYR A 989 18.86 8.51 32.62
N VAL A 990 18.86 7.59 31.67
CA VAL A 990 19.15 7.91 30.29
C VAL A 990 17.99 7.41 29.44
N GLN A 991 17.54 8.21 28.49
CA GLN A 991 16.63 7.71 27.47
C GLN A 991 17.37 6.59 26.71
N ASP A 992 16.73 5.45 26.45
CA ASP A 992 17.35 4.33 25.72
C ASP A 992 17.82 4.80 24.33
N ASP A 993 19.11 5.13 24.25
CA ASP A 993 19.76 5.78 23.10
C ASP A 993 21.05 5.02 22.74
N PRO A 994 21.24 4.61 21.47
CA PRO A 994 22.42 3.86 21.04
C PRO A 994 23.76 4.58 21.24
N GLY A 995 23.77 5.92 21.34
CA GLY A 995 24.95 6.73 21.63
C GLY A 995 25.55 6.46 23.02
N LEU A 996 24.75 5.87 23.91
CA LEU A 996 25.14 5.47 25.26
C LEU A 996 25.98 4.18 25.29
N ASN A 997 25.95 3.37 24.22
CA ASN A 997 26.68 2.10 24.15
C ASN A 997 28.20 2.29 24.08
N ASN A 998 28.66 3.47 23.66
CA ASN A 998 30.08 3.81 23.54
C ASN A 998 30.55 4.73 24.66
N LEU A 999 29.67 5.10 25.61
CA LEU A 999 30.08 5.89 26.77
C LEU A 999 30.90 5.02 27.71
N ASN A 1000 32.08 5.50 28.04
CA ASN A 1000 32.86 4.92 29.13
C ASN A 1000 32.25 5.38 30.46
N TRP A 1001 31.32 4.58 30.98
CA TRP A 1001 30.65 4.82 32.27
C TRP A 1001 31.59 4.79 33.48
N ASN A 1002 32.83 4.32 33.30
CA ASN A 1002 33.85 4.31 34.35
C ASN A 1002 34.73 5.57 34.34
N ALA A 1003 34.54 6.48 33.39
CA ALA A 1003 35.21 7.78 33.34
C ALA A 1003 34.28 8.90 33.85
N PRO A 1004 34.83 10.03 34.35
CA PRO A 1004 34.05 11.24 34.60
C PRO A 1004 33.19 11.60 33.40
N LEU A 1005 31.91 11.93 33.64
CA LEU A 1005 30.92 12.05 32.56
C LEU A 1005 31.30 13.13 31.53
N ASP A 1006 31.97 14.18 32.00
CA ASP A 1006 32.57 15.27 31.25
C ASP A 1006 33.70 14.83 30.29
N GLU A 1007 34.36 13.71 30.56
CA GLU A 1007 35.38 13.11 29.69
C GLU A 1007 34.79 12.04 28.75
N SER A 1008 33.69 11.42 29.17
CA SER A 1008 33.07 10.31 28.43
C SER A 1008 32.11 10.75 27.31
N LEU A 1009 31.52 11.95 27.41
CA LEU A 1009 30.56 12.47 26.42
C LEU A 1009 31.30 13.14 25.24
N PRO A 1010 31.14 12.66 24.00
CA PRO A 1010 31.78 13.27 22.84
C PRO A 1010 31.34 14.74 22.69
N SER A 1011 32.31 15.63 22.51
CA SER A 1011 32.05 17.03 22.14
C SER A 1011 31.20 17.08 20.86
N GLY A 1012 29.97 17.59 20.94
CA GLY A 1012 29.03 17.63 19.82
C GLY A 1012 27.94 16.55 19.81
N SER A 1013 27.90 15.66 20.81
CA SER A 1013 26.82 14.66 20.98
C SER A 1013 25.42 15.24 21.21
N GLY A 1014 25.32 16.56 21.41
CA GLY A 1014 24.09 17.26 21.78
C GLY A 1014 23.64 16.95 23.21
N ALA A 1015 24.08 15.83 23.79
CA ALA A 1015 23.72 15.30 25.09
C ALA A 1015 23.65 16.37 26.17
N ARG A 1016 22.45 16.60 26.68
CA ARG A 1016 22.20 17.48 27.83
C ARG A 1016 22.18 16.65 29.09
N VAL A 1017 23.21 16.82 29.91
CA VAL A 1017 23.25 16.17 31.21
C VAL A 1017 22.75 17.14 32.26
N TYR A 1018 21.81 16.65 33.05
CA TYR A 1018 21.26 17.35 34.18
C TYR A 1018 21.63 16.60 35.44
N GLN A 1019 22.31 17.27 36.37
CA GLN A 1019 22.56 16.75 37.70
C GLN A 1019 21.42 17.17 38.62
N LEU A 1020 20.81 16.18 39.27
CA LEU A 1020 19.82 16.42 40.31
C LEU A 1020 20.57 16.69 41.60
N LEU A 1021 20.58 17.95 42.05
CA LEU A 1021 21.25 18.32 43.30
C LEU A 1021 20.33 18.02 44.50
N PRO A 1022 20.89 17.54 45.63
CA PRO A 1022 20.14 17.39 46.87
C PRO A 1022 19.51 18.72 47.31
N GLY A 1023 18.27 18.66 47.80
CA GLY A 1023 17.51 19.78 48.38
C GLY A 1023 16.79 19.35 49.66
N GLU A 1024 16.15 20.29 50.36
CA GLU A 1024 15.37 19.97 51.56
C GLU A 1024 13.89 19.76 51.20
N ILE A 1025 13.30 18.64 51.66
CA ILE A 1025 11.89 18.29 51.45
C ILE A 1025 11.17 18.49 52.79
N GLY A 1026 10.73 19.72 53.09
CA GLY A 1026 10.27 20.03 54.45
C GLY A 1026 11.37 19.74 55.47
N GLU A 1027 11.06 19.09 56.59
CA GLU A 1027 12.06 18.71 57.61
C GLU A 1027 12.91 17.49 57.24
N VAL A 1028 12.67 16.84 56.10
CA VAL A 1028 13.41 15.64 55.68
C VAL A 1028 14.51 16.03 54.70
N LYS A 1029 15.76 15.92 55.15
CA LYS A 1029 16.95 16.05 54.29
C LYS A 1029 17.06 14.85 53.35
N LEU A 1030 17.36 15.11 52.07
CA LEU A 1030 17.36 14.14 50.96
C LEU A 1030 18.32 12.93 51.10
N HIS A 1031 19.13 12.84 52.18
CA HIS A 1031 19.96 11.67 52.46
C HIS A 1031 19.14 10.40 52.81
N LEU A 1032 17.82 10.53 53.00
CA LEU A 1032 16.89 9.41 53.29
C LEU A 1032 15.80 9.19 52.23
N SER A 1033 15.65 10.06 51.23
CA SER A 1033 14.62 9.85 50.20
C SER A 1033 15.21 9.02 49.06
N GLY A 1034 15.00 7.71 49.09
CA GLY A 1034 15.55 6.72 48.16
C GLY A 1034 15.14 6.95 46.69
N LEU A 1035 15.77 7.92 46.04
CA LEU A 1035 15.81 8.03 44.59
C LEU A 1035 16.88 7.09 44.00
N GLY A 1036 17.82 6.62 44.82
CA GLY A 1036 18.66 5.46 44.57
C GLY A 1036 18.70 4.60 45.82
N ASP A 1037 17.80 3.62 45.92
CA ASP A 1037 17.91 2.61 46.97
C ASP A 1037 19.17 1.76 46.70
N THR A 1038 20.17 1.87 47.56
CA THR A 1038 21.43 1.12 47.49
C THR A 1038 21.20 -0.39 47.63
N SER A 1039 20.05 -0.83 48.16
CA SER A 1039 19.72 -2.26 48.29
C SER A 1039 19.34 -2.93 46.97
N ALA A 1040 19.07 -2.16 45.91
CA ALA A 1040 18.72 -2.66 44.57
C ALA A 1040 19.83 -2.46 43.54
N SER A 1041 21.09 -2.37 44.00
CA SER A 1041 22.25 -2.18 43.12
C SER A 1041 22.68 -3.51 42.49
N ALA A 1042 22.80 -3.53 41.17
CA ALA A 1042 23.36 -4.65 40.42
C ALA A 1042 24.89 -4.55 40.28
N HIS A 1043 25.50 -3.46 40.76
CA HIS A 1043 26.92 -3.21 40.61
C HIS A 1043 27.74 -4.06 41.60
N PRO A 1044 28.84 -4.72 41.19
CA PRO A 1044 29.60 -5.62 42.08
C PRO A 1044 30.21 -4.94 43.32
N SER A 1045 30.40 -3.61 43.29
CA SER A 1045 31.01 -2.83 44.37
C SER A 1045 30.08 -2.54 45.56
N THR A 1046 28.77 -2.76 45.41
CA THR A 1046 27.73 -2.49 46.41
C THR A 1046 27.03 -3.76 46.89
N GLN A 1047 27.28 -4.91 46.25
CA GLN A 1047 26.77 -6.20 46.70
C GLN A 1047 27.46 -6.62 48.00
N PHE A 1048 26.66 -6.77 49.06
CA PHE A 1048 27.12 -7.24 50.36
C PHE A 1048 27.73 -8.65 50.24
N ARG A 1049 29.04 -8.78 50.47
CA ARG A 1049 29.78 -10.06 50.43
C ARG A 1049 29.65 -10.86 51.74
N GLY A 1050 28.42 -11.05 52.23
CA GLY A 1050 28.14 -11.92 53.38
C GLY A 1050 27.67 -13.30 52.94
N SER A 1051 28.26 -14.37 53.45
CA SER A 1051 28.03 -15.75 53.03
C SER A 1051 26.71 -16.40 53.51
N ASN A 1052 25.74 -15.64 54.02
CA ASN A 1052 24.48 -16.20 54.52
C ASN A 1052 23.26 -15.26 54.34
N PRO A 1053 22.41 -15.51 53.33
CA PRO A 1053 21.21 -14.70 53.06
C PRO A 1053 20.15 -14.74 54.18
N ASN A 1054 20.13 -15.78 55.02
CA ASN A 1054 19.08 -15.98 56.03
C ASN A 1054 19.21 -15.10 57.28
N ASN A 1055 20.35 -14.42 57.49
CA ASN A 1055 20.53 -13.47 58.60
C ASN A 1055 20.19 -12.02 58.24
N ALA A 1056 20.04 -11.67 56.96
CA ALA A 1056 19.78 -10.29 56.52
C ALA A 1056 18.37 -9.79 56.88
N LEU A 1057 17.39 -10.69 57.06
CA LEU A 1057 16.00 -10.33 57.32
C LEU A 1057 15.63 -10.29 58.83
N ARG A 1058 16.54 -10.69 59.73
CA ARG A 1058 16.26 -10.69 61.19
C ARG A 1058 16.86 -9.51 61.96
N ASN A 1059 17.81 -8.77 61.39
CA ASN A 1059 18.46 -7.63 62.07
C ASN A 1059 17.98 -6.24 61.59
N ALA A 1060 16.93 -6.17 60.77
CA ALA A 1060 16.42 -4.89 60.24
C ALA A 1060 15.34 -4.24 61.13
N VAL A 1061 15.12 -4.74 62.35
CA VAL A 1061 14.23 -4.10 63.34
C VAL A 1061 15.01 -3.87 64.62
N SER A 1062 15.16 -2.60 64.99
CA SER A 1062 15.84 -2.07 66.17
C SER A 1062 17.37 -1.97 66.08
N THR A 1063 17.84 -0.78 65.68
CA THR A 1063 18.82 0.00 66.47
C THR A 1063 18.76 1.46 66.00
N ASP A 1064 18.59 2.38 66.96
CA ASP A 1064 18.79 3.81 66.78
C ASP A 1064 20.25 4.06 66.36
N ASN A 1065 20.50 4.25 65.07
CA ASN A 1065 21.81 4.68 64.58
C ASN A 1065 21.81 6.20 64.40
N ASN A 1066 22.14 6.90 65.50
CA ASN A 1066 22.45 8.33 65.51
C ASN A 1066 23.99 8.59 65.53
N GLU A 1067 24.83 7.58 65.22
CA GLU A 1067 26.30 7.69 65.28
C GLU A 1067 26.95 8.24 63.99
N CYS A 1068 26.38 9.31 63.42
CA CYS A 1068 27.06 10.13 62.40
C CYS A 1068 26.96 11.61 62.74
N LYS A 1069 27.10 11.94 64.03
CA LYS A 1069 27.32 13.31 64.48
C LYS A 1069 28.56 13.36 65.35
N GLU A 1070 29.49 14.21 64.91
CA GLU A 1070 30.64 14.71 65.64
C GLU A 1070 31.73 13.67 65.97
N SER A 1071 32.50 13.25 64.95
CA SER A 1071 33.89 12.86 65.17
C SER A 1071 34.81 14.03 64.84
N THR A 1072 35.71 14.34 65.77
CA THR A 1072 36.77 15.34 65.63
C THR A 1072 37.83 14.87 64.62
N GLU A 1073 38.56 15.83 64.05
CA GLU A 1073 39.39 15.74 62.83
C GLU A 1073 40.51 14.68 62.77
N GLU A 1074 40.72 13.83 63.79
CA GLU A 1074 41.85 12.89 63.84
C GLU A 1074 41.52 11.38 63.72
N GLU A 1075 40.25 10.95 63.58
CA GLU A 1075 39.90 9.51 63.46
C GLU A 1075 39.21 9.07 62.15
N SER A 1076 39.33 9.81 61.04
CA SER A 1076 38.59 9.52 59.80
C SER A 1076 39.14 8.41 58.89
N ILE A 1077 40.23 7.71 59.22
CA ILE A 1077 40.92 6.83 58.24
C ILE A 1077 40.38 5.39 58.17
N LYS A 1078 39.42 4.95 59.00
CA LYS A 1078 38.96 3.53 58.95
C LYS A 1078 37.48 3.20 58.80
N ASN A 1079 36.57 4.17 58.83
CA ASN A 1079 35.16 3.91 58.50
C ASN A 1079 34.64 5.01 57.56
N ALA A 1080 34.80 4.81 56.25
CA ALA A 1080 34.22 5.70 55.26
C ALA A 1080 32.70 5.49 55.23
N CYS A 1081 31.93 6.50 55.64
CA CYS A 1081 30.51 6.57 55.27
C CYS A 1081 30.39 6.39 53.74
N PRO A 1082 29.40 5.66 53.24
CA PRO A 1082 29.22 5.52 51.80
C PRO A 1082 29.08 6.91 51.19
N GLN A 1083 30.04 7.29 50.34
CA GLN A 1083 29.96 8.54 49.59
C GLN A 1083 28.70 8.52 48.74
N GLN A 1084 27.91 9.59 48.82
CA GLN A 1084 26.65 9.71 48.09
C GLN A 1084 26.94 9.72 46.59
N LYS A 1085 26.33 8.79 45.85
CA LYS A 1085 26.36 8.79 44.38
C LYS A 1085 25.45 9.90 43.85
N PRO A 1086 25.94 10.94 43.17
CA PRO A 1086 25.11 11.88 42.43
C PRO A 1086 24.21 11.18 41.40
N THR A 1087 22.99 11.71 41.24
CA THR A 1087 22.03 11.26 40.22
C THR A 1087 22.03 12.22 39.04
N TYR A 1088 22.25 11.70 37.85
CA TYR A 1088 22.24 12.42 36.60
C TYR A 1088 21.08 11.94 35.73
N VAL A 1089 20.47 12.88 35.01
CA VAL A 1089 19.54 12.63 33.92
C VAL A 1089 20.24 13.06 32.65
N VAL A 1090 20.54 12.10 31.77
CA VAL A 1090 21.13 12.38 30.47
C VAL A 1090 20.00 12.40 29.45
N ILE A 1091 19.74 13.59 28.92
CA ILE A 1091 18.77 13.83 27.87
C ILE A 1091 19.53 14.11 26.58
N MET A 1092 19.43 13.22 25.62
CA MET A 1092 19.94 13.51 24.28
C MET A 1092 18.93 14.43 23.58
N PRO A 1093 19.34 15.57 22.99
CA PRO A 1093 18.46 16.32 22.12
C PRO A 1093 18.08 15.41 20.96
N GLU A 1094 16.82 15.48 20.55
CA GLU A 1094 16.37 14.82 19.32
C GLU A 1094 17.19 15.39 18.15
N ASN A 1095 18.17 14.60 17.68
CA ASN A 1095 19.15 14.89 16.63
C ASN A 1095 20.22 15.95 16.92
N THR A 1096 21.47 15.49 17.03
CA THR A 1096 22.64 16.17 16.45
C THR A 1096 23.41 15.20 15.57
#